data_AF-A0A9W4I4H1-F1
#
_entry.id   AF-A0A9W4I4H1-F1
#
_cell.length_a   1.000
_cell.length_b   1.000
_cell.length_c   1.000
_cell.angle_alpha   90.00
_cell.angle_beta   90.00
_cell.angle_gamma   90.00
#
_symmetry.space_group_name_H-M   'P 1'
#
loop_
_entity.id
_entity.type
_entity.pdbx_description
1 polymer ?
#
loop_
_entity_poly.entity_id
_entity_poly.type
_entity_poly.pdbx_seq_one_letter_code
_entity_poly.pdbx_strand_id
1 'polypeptide(L)'
;MPSIDMTKVETAMFLRQIVNQVGLLSIETWMRCGYAILGDLEFTASLLSSVYDAVERMKENWNLIYGFDSLIYIVLKTLSLSTLRENHRRCFEYLSSMRQTIFQWVQSVRKKANQEIEDARKVDLVAKAVHIALVCVKTFDMENLMKSFALSLDVFIFLQCCMIIWNGRYCLSLGSGLLLYILYYRCATWSKLSLDLRYWLYSVHSLSSQADIQMYVHYNLLTGELLVDGLPLARLSAEYEYDDAYQTLFGRSQLEVMLSYQPGMQFLFQAVRDDQVWNFVPQDIFLGHLLDAFVTDYVHWYAAEKGYVEFRPLGAPWVSSERHWRLIWSDSEHSWCLKSQEYQLVGSTSETAKALAKVFDPLEKASKIYGRFDEKQSTLCIDLPRLRLEFTLPQQSSSIQCRQYPGMMIDARPACNSLVGLHNKLFLVNTDSRHHVVLISEGDLSCSRAGDHVHINVVWQPAAQIHAYSIDKRLGCFGDNGSLQSKLFIAYLHVLTLYFLPDPLTGRIGTDAIFTKIAALTSQRGFYPDNERVMQNVEWTHTFGCLSQHSAFYDEVVAIRDQNLRVLFYYPGEEPSIPSLPKVDYRLLLRDRIRSFSFRTSGFGAEDHIGKYDCHYISRDTNRSSLSSARAFIVSKMLWDEISRTQELLLVEWVSHLWSFLSTSGEIRGLGAQVESANLRYSVEWMKSSRDFIVKNWCAIHQLLLSQERRVDKYQLIVWLSTIAYLAQADIIVLKTIASLYLNPRILCEYTTIRGNFQSADGFEWVGETIGTLIEFAQLDLTLEDELEPTAYETYSRFQSRVKKLRQ
;
A
#
# COMPACT_ATOMS: atom_id res chain seq x y z
N MET A 1 54.62 -8.34 -5.07
CA MET A 1 53.31 -8.36 -5.78
C MET A 1 52.21 -8.15 -4.76
N PRO A 2 51.14 -7.40 -5.07
CA PRO A 2 49.98 -7.31 -4.19
C PRO A 2 49.36 -8.71 -4.01
N SER A 3 49.16 -9.14 -2.77
CA SER A 3 48.53 -10.42 -2.44
C SER A 3 47.01 -10.30 -2.57
N ILE A 4 46.39 -11.10 -3.43
CA ILE A 4 44.94 -11.16 -3.60
C ILE A 4 44.34 -11.96 -2.43
N ASP A 5 43.43 -11.35 -1.68
CA ASP A 5 42.75 -12.01 -0.57
C ASP A 5 41.47 -12.71 -1.05
N MET A 6 41.52 -14.03 -1.18
CA MET A 6 40.39 -14.87 -1.63
C MET A 6 39.29 -15.09 -0.59
N THR A 7 39.45 -14.55 0.63
CA THR A 7 38.40 -14.58 1.67
C THR A 7 37.38 -13.44 1.51
N LYS A 8 37.74 -12.41 0.73
CA LYS A 8 36.95 -11.18 0.56
C LYS A 8 35.95 -11.26 -0.58
N VAL A 9 34.79 -10.65 -0.38
CA VAL A 9 33.72 -10.62 -1.40
C VAL A 9 34.08 -9.71 -2.57
N GLU A 10 34.81 -8.64 -2.31
CA GLU A 10 35.30 -7.64 -3.28
C GLU A 10 36.21 -8.33 -4.32
N THR A 11 37.06 -9.26 -3.87
CA THR A 11 37.90 -10.09 -4.74
C THR A 11 37.07 -10.92 -5.70
N ALA A 12 36.00 -11.55 -5.21
CA ALA A 12 35.11 -12.35 -6.05
C ALA A 12 34.33 -11.49 -7.06
N MET A 13 33.91 -10.28 -6.67
CA MET A 13 33.27 -9.31 -7.58
C MET A 13 34.22 -8.84 -8.68
N PHE A 14 35.46 -8.48 -8.30
CA PHE A 14 36.49 -8.06 -9.25
C PHE A 14 36.82 -9.16 -10.27
N LEU A 15 37.00 -10.40 -9.81
CA LEU A 15 37.23 -11.55 -10.70
C LEU A 15 36.03 -11.79 -11.63
N ARG A 16 34.80 -11.69 -11.13
CA ARG A 16 33.59 -11.82 -11.97
C ARG A 16 33.47 -10.70 -13.00
N GLN A 17 33.87 -9.48 -12.68
CA GLN A 17 33.89 -8.36 -13.63
C GLN A 17 34.89 -8.63 -14.76
N ILE A 18 36.10 -9.10 -14.41
CA ILE A 18 37.12 -9.48 -15.40
C ILE A 18 36.60 -10.58 -16.33
N VAL A 19 36.04 -11.65 -15.76
CA VAL A 19 35.52 -12.79 -16.53
C VAL A 19 34.34 -12.40 -17.44
N ASN A 20 33.60 -11.33 -17.10
CA ASN A 20 32.49 -10.83 -17.92
C ASN A 20 32.85 -9.70 -18.87
N GLN A 21 34.11 -9.27 -18.94
CA GLN A 21 34.52 -8.21 -19.83
C GLN A 21 34.61 -8.72 -21.28
N VAL A 22 33.55 -8.48 -22.04
CA VAL A 22 33.33 -9.08 -23.36
C VAL A 22 34.28 -8.53 -24.44
N GLY A 23 34.72 -7.26 -24.34
CA GLY A 23 35.59 -6.62 -25.33
C GLY A 23 34.91 -6.35 -26.69
N LEU A 24 35.68 -5.87 -27.67
CA LEU A 24 35.18 -5.52 -29.02
C LEU A 24 34.73 -6.76 -29.81
N LEU A 25 33.90 -6.55 -30.84
CA LEU A 25 33.48 -7.60 -31.77
C LEU A 25 34.68 -8.05 -32.63
N SER A 26 34.94 -9.35 -32.69
CA SER A 26 35.87 -9.93 -33.66
C SER A 26 35.12 -10.19 -34.98
N ILE A 27 35.77 -9.92 -36.11
CA ILE A 27 35.20 -10.16 -37.45
C ILE A 27 35.34 -11.64 -37.84
N GLU A 28 36.25 -12.38 -37.21
CA GLU A 28 36.64 -13.73 -37.62
C GLU A 28 35.95 -14.84 -36.81
N THR A 29 35.42 -14.53 -35.63
CA THR A 29 34.79 -15.53 -34.75
C THR A 29 33.55 -14.96 -34.07
N TRP A 30 32.61 -15.83 -33.72
CA TRP A 30 31.45 -15.48 -32.86
C TRP A 30 31.89 -15.09 -31.43
N MET A 31 33.12 -15.45 -31.05
CA MET A 31 33.72 -15.06 -29.78
C MET A 31 34.22 -13.62 -29.84
N ARG A 32 33.96 -12.87 -28.78
CA ARG A 32 34.42 -11.47 -28.64
C ARG A 32 35.90 -11.45 -28.27
N CYS A 33 36.60 -10.34 -28.55
CA CYS A 33 38.06 -10.27 -28.40
C CYS A 33 38.56 -10.66 -27.00
N GLY A 34 37.77 -10.41 -25.93
CA GLY A 34 38.12 -10.82 -24.56
C GLY A 34 38.06 -12.33 -24.31
N TYR A 35 37.39 -13.08 -25.19
CA TYR A 35 37.14 -14.52 -25.04
C TYR A 35 37.82 -15.39 -26.10
N ALA A 36 38.39 -14.79 -27.15
CA ALA A 36 39.07 -15.52 -28.22
C ALA A 36 40.20 -16.44 -27.70
N ILE A 37 40.87 -16.04 -26.61
CA ILE A 37 41.94 -16.83 -25.97
C ILE A 37 41.44 -18.17 -25.37
N LEU A 38 40.15 -18.27 -25.04
CA LEU A 38 39.53 -19.52 -24.56
C LEU A 38 39.26 -20.52 -25.71
N GLY A 39 39.46 -20.11 -26.96
CA GLY A 39 39.49 -21.00 -28.12
C GLY A 39 40.83 -21.73 -28.30
N ASP A 40 41.91 -21.27 -27.65
CA ASP A 40 43.21 -21.93 -27.68
C ASP A 40 43.24 -23.12 -26.70
N LEU A 41 43.56 -24.30 -27.25
CA LEU A 41 43.60 -25.57 -26.51
C LEU A 41 44.69 -25.55 -25.43
N GLU A 42 45.88 -25.03 -25.71
CA GLU A 42 47.00 -25.05 -24.77
C GLU A 42 46.74 -24.10 -23.59
N PHE A 43 46.27 -22.89 -23.89
CA PHE A 43 45.88 -21.93 -22.87
C PHE A 43 44.75 -22.45 -21.99
N THR A 44 43.68 -23.00 -22.60
CA THR A 44 42.52 -23.49 -21.85
C THR A 44 42.87 -24.69 -20.96
N ALA A 45 43.71 -25.61 -21.47
CA ALA A 45 44.21 -26.71 -20.67
C ALA A 45 45.06 -26.24 -19.48
N SER A 46 45.95 -25.27 -19.69
CA SER A 46 46.77 -24.67 -18.64
C SER A 46 45.94 -23.92 -17.59
N LEU A 47 44.90 -23.20 -18.03
CA LEU A 47 43.96 -22.49 -17.17
C LEU A 47 43.19 -23.47 -16.28
N LEU A 48 42.60 -24.52 -16.86
CA LEU A 48 41.85 -25.53 -16.12
C LEU A 48 42.75 -26.28 -15.13
N SER A 49 44.00 -26.60 -15.50
CA SER A 49 44.97 -27.22 -14.58
C SER A 49 45.28 -26.30 -13.40
N SER A 50 45.50 -25.00 -13.65
CA SER A 50 45.78 -24.02 -12.61
C SER A 50 44.59 -23.81 -11.66
N VAL A 51 43.37 -23.86 -12.20
CA VAL A 51 42.13 -23.81 -11.42
C VAL A 51 41.99 -25.04 -10.53
N TYR A 52 42.31 -26.23 -11.04
CA TYR A 52 42.28 -27.47 -10.27
C TYR A 52 43.28 -27.44 -9.10
N ASP A 53 44.52 -27.02 -9.37
CA ASP A 53 45.55 -26.88 -8.32
C ASP A 53 45.14 -25.87 -7.24
N ALA A 54 44.45 -24.79 -7.63
CA ALA A 54 43.91 -23.81 -6.68
C ALA A 54 42.78 -24.40 -5.83
N VAL A 55 41.86 -25.16 -6.43
CA VAL A 55 40.77 -25.85 -5.73
C VAL A 55 41.31 -26.85 -4.70
N GLU A 56 42.33 -27.64 -5.08
CA GLU A 56 42.94 -28.61 -4.18
C GLU A 56 43.61 -27.97 -2.96
N ARG A 57 44.19 -26.77 -3.10
CA ARG A 57 44.74 -26.00 -1.97
C ARG A 57 43.65 -25.44 -1.04
N MET A 58 42.43 -25.26 -1.55
CA MET A 58 41.33 -24.61 -0.84
C MET A 58 40.35 -25.62 -0.21
N LYS A 59 40.39 -26.90 -0.62
CA LYS A 59 39.40 -27.94 -0.28
C LYS A 59 39.16 -28.22 1.21
N GLU A 60 40.11 -27.88 2.09
CA GLU A 60 39.97 -28.10 3.53
C GLU A 60 39.39 -26.89 4.28
N ASN A 61 39.28 -25.72 3.62
CA ASN A 61 38.91 -24.48 4.28
C ASN A 61 37.63 -23.86 3.68
N TRP A 62 36.49 -24.18 4.27
CA TRP A 62 35.18 -23.64 3.91
C TRP A 62 35.04 -22.11 4.11
N ASN A 63 35.99 -21.43 4.77
CA ASN A 63 36.02 -19.96 4.81
C ASN A 63 36.39 -19.33 3.46
N LEU A 64 37.06 -20.07 2.57
CA LEU A 64 37.47 -19.62 1.24
C LEU A 64 36.37 -19.78 0.18
N ILE A 65 35.10 -19.82 0.61
CA ILE A 65 33.94 -20.03 -0.26
C ILE A 65 33.83 -19.02 -1.40
N TYR A 66 34.25 -17.75 -1.18
CA TYR A 66 34.23 -16.70 -2.21
C TYR A 66 35.26 -16.95 -3.33
N GLY A 67 36.48 -17.36 -2.96
CA GLY A 67 37.47 -17.79 -3.93
C GLY A 67 37.03 -19.05 -4.67
N PHE A 68 36.44 -20.03 -3.95
CA PHE A 68 35.94 -21.27 -4.54
C PHE A 68 34.79 -21.00 -5.54
N ASP A 69 33.85 -20.11 -5.20
CA ASP A 69 32.78 -19.63 -6.08
C ASP A 69 33.31 -18.95 -7.36
N SER A 70 34.44 -18.22 -7.24
CA SER A 70 35.12 -17.57 -8.37
C SER A 70 35.76 -18.59 -9.30
N LEU A 71 36.37 -19.65 -8.76
CA LEU A 71 36.95 -20.75 -9.55
C LEU A 71 35.86 -21.55 -10.27
N ILE A 72 34.74 -21.85 -9.60
CA ILE A 72 33.56 -22.46 -10.25
C ILE A 72 33.08 -21.59 -11.41
N TYR A 73 33.06 -20.27 -11.23
CA TYR A 73 32.62 -19.35 -12.28
C TYR A 73 33.52 -19.41 -13.51
N ILE A 74 34.84 -19.51 -13.33
CA ILE A 74 35.80 -19.66 -14.43
C ILE A 74 35.52 -20.97 -15.18
N VAL A 75 35.35 -22.10 -14.48
CA VAL A 75 35.07 -23.40 -15.11
C VAL A 75 33.76 -23.39 -15.89
N LEU A 76 32.69 -22.81 -15.33
CA LEU A 76 31.40 -22.66 -16.01
C LEU A 76 31.50 -21.77 -17.25
N LYS A 77 32.25 -20.66 -17.16
CA LYS A 77 32.46 -19.76 -18.30
C LYS A 77 33.26 -20.45 -19.41
N THR A 78 34.32 -21.17 -19.06
CA THR A 78 35.10 -21.98 -20.00
C THR A 78 34.24 -23.07 -20.65
N LEU A 79 33.36 -23.73 -19.88
CA LEU A 79 32.41 -24.71 -20.42
C LEU A 79 31.45 -24.09 -21.44
N SER A 80 30.90 -22.90 -21.14
CA SER A 80 29.95 -22.21 -22.04
C SER A 80 30.56 -21.69 -23.34
N LEU A 81 31.87 -21.39 -23.33
CA LEU A 81 32.55 -20.78 -24.48
C LEU A 81 33.40 -21.77 -25.28
N SER A 82 33.83 -22.89 -24.69
CA SER A 82 34.63 -23.88 -25.39
C SER A 82 33.76 -24.74 -26.32
N THR A 83 34.27 -25.01 -27.51
CA THR A 83 33.64 -25.93 -28.48
C THR A 83 34.30 -27.32 -28.51
N LEU A 84 35.37 -27.51 -27.71
CA LEU A 84 36.20 -28.70 -27.73
C LEU A 84 35.71 -29.74 -26.72
N ARG A 85 35.46 -30.98 -27.19
CA ARG A 85 34.94 -32.08 -26.36
C ARG A 85 35.83 -32.42 -25.16
N GLU A 86 37.15 -32.31 -25.31
CA GLU A 86 38.10 -32.60 -24.23
C GLU A 86 38.04 -31.56 -23.10
N ASN A 87 37.83 -30.28 -23.43
CA ASN A 87 37.63 -29.23 -22.43
C ASN A 87 36.29 -29.40 -21.71
N HIS A 88 35.23 -29.78 -22.43
CA HIS A 88 33.94 -30.12 -21.82
C HIS A 88 34.08 -31.27 -20.81
N ARG A 89 34.74 -32.37 -21.20
CA ARG A 89 34.98 -33.51 -20.31
C ARG A 89 35.69 -33.11 -19.02
N ARG A 90 36.78 -32.34 -19.13
CA ARG A 90 37.55 -31.83 -17.97
C ARG A 90 36.71 -30.89 -17.09
N CYS A 91 35.94 -29.98 -17.67
CA CYS A 91 35.04 -29.11 -16.92
C CYS A 91 33.97 -29.91 -16.15
N PHE A 92 33.36 -30.93 -16.75
CA PHE A 92 32.37 -31.78 -16.06
C PHE A 92 33.00 -32.55 -14.90
N GLU A 93 34.17 -33.17 -15.10
CA GLU A 93 34.91 -33.87 -14.04
C GLU A 93 35.26 -32.94 -12.87
N TYR A 94 35.72 -31.72 -13.18
CA TYR A 94 36.10 -30.74 -12.16
C TYR A 94 34.88 -30.18 -11.42
N LEU A 95 33.77 -29.89 -12.10
CA LEU A 95 32.52 -29.47 -11.46
C LEU A 95 31.94 -30.57 -10.55
N SER A 96 32.08 -31.84 -10.96
CA SER A 96 31.69 -33.00 -10.15
C SER A 96 32.56 -33.16 -8.90
N SER A 97 33.87 -32.94 -9.00
CA SER A 97 34.76 -32.95 -7.82
C SER A 97 34.42 -31.77 -6.87
N MET A 98 34.31 -30.56 -7.43
CA MET A 98 34.00 -29.34 -6.69
C MET A 98 32.69 -29.42 -5.90
N ARG A 99 31.61 -29.96 -6.49
CA ARG A 99 30.32 -30.10 -5.78
C ARG A 99 30.38 -31.07 -4.61
N GLN A 100 31.14 -32.16 -4.73
CA GLN A 100 31.31 -33.12 -3.63
C GLN A 100 32.05 -32.48 -2.46
N THR A 101 33.14 -31.74 -2.73
CA THR A 101 33.87 -30.98 -1.72
C THR A 101 32.97 -29.93 -1.04
N ILE A 102 32.22 -29.15 -1.81
CA ILE A 102 31.31 -28.14 -1.24
C ILE A 102 30.20 -28.79 -0.43
N PHE A 103 29.63 -29.90 -0.89
CA PHE A 103 28.56 -30.59 -0.15
C PHE A 103 29.08 -31.15 1.18
N GLN A 104 30.31 -31.66 1.22
CA GLN A 104 30.96 -32.04 2.48
C GLN A 104 31.12 -30.83 3.43
N TRP A 105 31.41 -29.64 2.90
CA TRP A 105 31.43 -28.41 3.71
C TRP A 105 30.05 -28.06 4.26
N VAL A 106 28.98 -28.17 3.46
CA VAL A 106 27.59 -27.96 3.92
C VAL A 106 27.27 -28.90 5.09
N GLN A 107 27.61 -30.18 4.97
CA GLN A 107 27.38 -31.16 6.03
C GLN A 107 28.19 -30.86 7.29
N SER A 108 29.47 -30.49 7.15
CA SER A 108 30.35 -30.13 8.27
C SER A 108 29.86 -28.91 9.03
N VAL A 109 29.49 -27.84 8.31
CA VAL A 109 28.98 -26.60 8.91
C VAL A 109 27.62 -26.82 9.59
N ARG A 110 26.72 -27.62 8.99
CA ARG A 110 25.44 -27.99 9.65
C ARG A 110 25.64 -28.83 10.90
N LYS A 111 26.61 -29.75 10.91
CA LYS A 111 26.94 -30.53 12.11
C LYS A 111 27.44 -29.62 13.23
N LYS A 112 28.28 -28.62 12.91
CA LYS A 112 28.71 -27.59 13.87
C LYS A 112 27.54 -26.76 14.37
N ALA A 113 26.65 -26.29 13.49
CA ALA A 113 25.46 -25.52 13.88
C ALA A 113 24.52 -26.30 14.82
N ASN A 114 24.41 -27.62 14.62
CA ASN A 114 23.60 -28.48 15.49
C ASN A 114 24.22 -28.74 16.86
N GLN A 115 25.55 -28.59 16.99
CA GLN A 115 26.30 -28.77 18.23
C GLN A 115 26.48 -27.45 19.00
N GLU A 116 26.20 -26.31 18.37
CA GLU A 116 26.36 -24.99 18.95
C GLU A 116 25.21 -24.66 19.92
N ILE A 117 25.58 -24.18 21.11
CA ILE A 117 24.65 -23.86 22.21
C ILE A 117 24.27 -22.37 22.17
N GLU A 118 25.14 -21.51 21.63
CA GLU A 118 24.90 -20.07 21.52
C GLU A 118 24.07 -19.75 20.27
N ASP A 119 22.87 -19.20 20.45
CA ASP A 119 21.91 -18.96 19.38
C ASP A 119 22.44 -18.02 18.28
N ALA A 120 23.19 -16.97 18.64
CA ALA A 120 23.77 -16.05 17.66
C ALA A 120 24.77 -16.75 16.72
N ARG A 121 25.68 -17.54 17.28
CA ARG A 121 26.66 -18.32 16.50
C ARG A 121 26.01 -19.43 15.68
N LYS A 122 24.94 -20.03 16.22
CA LYS A 122 24.15 -21.03 15.50
C LYS A 122 23.48 -20.43 14.27
N VAL A 123 22.90 -19.23 14.38
CA VAL A 123 22.31 -18.51 13.24
C VAL A 123 23.37 -18.20 12.18
N ASP A 124 24.55 -17.73 12.58
CA ASP A 124 25.66 -17.45 11.64
C ASP A 124 26.14 -18.71 10.91
N LEU A 125 26.26 -19.83 11.62
CA LEU A 125 26.63 -21.12 11.01
C LEU A 125 25.55 -21.63 10.06
N VAL A 126 24.26 -21.45 10.38
CA VAL A 126 23.15 -21.78 9.47
C VAL A 126 23.20 -20.89 8.22
N ALA A 127 23.40 -19.58 8.37
CA ALA A 127 23.55 -18.65 7.24
C ALA A 127 24.76 -19.03 6.37
N LYS A 128 25.88 -19.42 6.98
CA LYS A 128 27.05 -19.92 6.25
C LYS A 128 26.78 -21.23 5.51
N ALA A 129 26.03 -22.16 6.11
CA ALA A 129 25.64 -23.40 5.44
C ALA A 129 24.74 -23.13 4.22
N VAL A 130 23.85 -22.14 4.29
CA VAL A 130 23.03 -21.67 3.16
C VAL A 130 23.91 -21.10 2.05
N HIS A 131 24.88 -20.24 2.39
CA HIS A 131 25.83 -19.71 1.40
C HIS A 131 26.59 -20.83 0.68
N ILE A 132 27.15 -21.78 1.43
CA ILE A 132 27.89 -22.90 0.84
C ILE A 132 26.95 -23.76 -0.04
N ALA A 133 25.70 -23.97 0.37
CA ALA A 133 24.70 -24.68 -0.44
C ALA A 133 24.36 -23.94 -1.74
N LEU A 134 24.26 -22.61 -1.72
CA LEU A 134 24.05 -21.78 -2.93
C LEU A 134 25.20 -21.94 -3.93
N VAL A 135 26.44 -21.92 -3.45
CA VAL A 135 27.62 -22.14 -4.31
C VAL A 135 27.67 -23.59 -4.82
N CYS A 136 27.17 -24.56 -4.05
CA CYS A 136 27.03 -25.95 -4.50
C CYS A 136 26.05 -26.06 -5.67
N VAL A 137 24.86 -25.45 -5.56
CA VAL A 137 23.84 -25.44 -6.62
C VAL A 137 24.38 -24.80 -7.90
N LYS A 138 25.19 -23.75 -7.79
CA LYS A 138 25.83 -23.09 -8.94
C LYS A 138 26.68 -24.03 -9.80
N THR A 139 27.21 -25.13 -9.25
CA THR A 139 27.95 -26.13 -10.06
C THR A 139 27.06 -26.87 -11.08
N PHE A 140 25.74 -26.71 -10.98
CA PHE A 140 24.75 -27.25 -11.90
C PHE A 140 24.30 -26.21 -12.96
N ASP A 141 24.84 -24.98 -12.95
CA ASP A 141 24.54 -23.90 -13.92
C ASP A 141 25.16 -24.19 -15.32
N MET A 142 24.81 -25.33 -15.92
CA MET A 142 25.32 -25.79 -17.21
C MET A 142 24.17 -25.86 -18.22
N GLU A 143 24.47 -25.61 -19.50
CA GLU A 143 23.46 -25.61 -20.58
C GLU A 143 22.76 -26.97 -20.78
N ASN A 144 23.35 -28.07 -20.29
CA ASN A 144 22.77 -29.41 -20.37
C ASN A 144 22.75 -30.08 -18.99
N LEU A 145 21.69 -29.79 -18.22
CA LEU A 145 21.49 -30.27 -16.85
C LEU A 145 21.42 -31.81 -16.75
N MET A 146 20.92 -32.50 -17.79
CA MET A 146 20.84 -33.97 -17.81
C MET A 146 22.20 -34.65 -17.71
N LYS A 147 23.24 -34.06 -18.33
CA LYS A 147 24.61 -34.57 -18.22
C LYS A 147 25.20 -34.38 -16.81
N SER A 148 24.60 -33.49 -16.01
CA SER A 148 25.01 -33.21 -14.63
C SER A 148 24.40 -34.15 -13.58
N PHE A 149 23.33 -34.86 -13.95
CA PHE A 149 22.62 -35.85 -13.12
C PHE A 149 22.96 -37.29 -13.54
N ALA A 150 24.20 -37.51 -14.00
CA ALA A 150 24.67 -38.83 -14.42
C ALA A 150 24.68 -39.85 -13.28
N LEU A 151 24.78 -39.40 -12.02
CA LEU A 151 24.77 -40.24 -10.82
C LEU A 151 23.58 -39.88 -9.92
N SER A 152 23.00 -40.89 -9.25
CA SER A 152 21.94 -40.69 -8.25
C SER A 152 22.39 -39.78 -7.09
N LEU A 153 23.69 -39.73 -6.82
CA LEU A 153 24.30 -38.85 -5.83
C LEU A 153 24.20 -37.36 -6.20
N ASP A 154 24.28 -37.00 -7.49
CA ASP A 154 24.20 -35.61 -7.94
C ASP A 154 22.79 -35.03 -7.75
N VAL A 155 21.76 -35.82 -8.04
CA VAL A 155 20.35 -35.46 -7.79
C VAL A 155 20.11 -35.25 -6.30
N PHE A 156 20.69 -36.12 -5.46
CA PHE A 156 20.60 -35.99 -4.01
C PHE A 156 21.28 -34.71 -3.50
N ILE A 157 22.51 -34.43 -3.93
CA ILE A 157 23.25 -33.20 -3.54
C ILE A 157 22.43 -31.97 -3.94
N PHE A 158 21.89 -31.94 -5.16
CA PHE A 158 21.08 -30.84 -5.65
C PHE A 158 19.81 -30.62 -4.81
N LEU A 159 19.00 -31.65 -4.61
CA LEU A 159 17.75 -31.55 -3.83
C LEU A 159 18.02 -31.15 -2.36
N GLN A 160 19.06 -31.72 -1.74
CA GLN A 160 19.44 -31.37 -0.38
C GLN A 160 19.89 -29.92 -0.26
N CYS A 161 20.72 -29.44 -1.19
CA CYS A 161 21.12 -28.04 -1.21
C CYS A 161 19.92 -27.11 -1.42
N CYS A 162 18.99 -27.43 -2.33
CA CYS A 162 17.75 -26.66 -2.52
C CYS A 162 16.90 -26.60 -1.24
N MET A 163 16.74 -27.71 -0.53
CA MET A 163 16.01 -27.76 0.74
C MET A 163 16.70 -26.93 1.83
N ILE A 164 18.03 -26.97 1.90
CA ILE A 164 18.83 -26.18 2.87
C ILE A 164 18.68 -24.68 2.59
N ILE A 165 18.77 -24.28 1.32
CA ILE A 165 18.56 -22.90 0.88
C ILE A 165 17.16 -22.42 1.26
N TRP A 166 16.14 -23.25 0.99
CA TRP A 166 14.75 -22.90 1.30
C TRP A 166 14.51 -22.78 2.81
N ASN A 167 14.99 -23.73 3.61
CA ASN A 167 14.78 -23.74 5.06
C ASN A 167 15.55 -22.62 5.77
N GLY A 168 16.73 -22.26 5.26
CA GLY A 168 17.58 -21.21 5.83
C GLY A 168 17.35 -19.82 5.24
N ARG A 169 16.31 -19.62 4.41
CA ARG A 169 16.03 -18.34 3.74
C ARG A 169 15.89 -17.14 4.68
N TYR A 170 15.41 -17.38 5.90
CA TYR A 170 15.22 -16.36 6.94
C TYR A 170 16.47 -16.10 7.78
N CYS A 171 17.53 -16.90 7.61
CA CYS A 171 18.80 -16.72 8.31
C CYS A 171 19.78 -15.81 7.52
N LEU A 172 19.42 -15.40 6.30
CA LEU A 172 20.21 -14.49 5.48
C LEU A 172 19.96 -13.04 5.93
N SER A 173 20.85 -12.47 6.75
CA SER A 173 20.75 -11.06 7.18
C SER A 173 21.34 -10.10 6.12
N LEU A 174 20.86 -8.85 6.09
CA LEU A 174 21.34 -7.76 5.19
C LEU A 174 22.87 -7.53 5.28
N GLY A 175 23.53 -7.95 6.38
CA GLY A 175 24.97 -7.83 6.60
C GLY A 175 25.85 -8.87 5.90
N SER A 176 25.25 -9.85 5.19
CA SER A 176 25.99 -10.99 4.62
C SER A 176 26.65 -10.75 3.25
N GLY A 177 26.55 -9.52 2.72
CA GLY A 177 27.18 -9.07 1.48
C GLY A 177 26.33 -9.26 0.21
N LEU A 178 26.46 -8.32 -0.75
CA LEU A 178 25.69 -8.28 -2.01
C LEU A 178 25.77 -9.58 -2.83
N LEU A 179 26.92 -10.26 -2.84
CA LEU A 179 27.11 -11.48 -3.64
C LEU A 179 26.29 -12.67 -3.12
N LEU A 180 26.09 -12.77 -1.80
CA LEU A 180 25.26 -13.80 -1.20
C LEU A 180 23.80 -13.60 -1.58
N TYR A 181 23.35 -12.35 -1.58
CA TYR A 181 22.03 -11.97 -2.07
C TYR A 181 21.87 -12.30 -3.56
N ILE A 182 22.84 -11.97 -4.41
CA ILE A 182 22.81 -12.32 -5.83
C ILE A 182 22.73 -13.85 -6.03
N LEU A 183 23.50 -14.63 -5.28
CA LEU A 183 23.47 -16.10 -5.35
C LEU A 183 22.14 -16.68 -4.87
N TYR A 184 21.61 -16.16 -3.76
CA TYR A 184 20.29 -16.52 -3.26
C TYR A 184 19.19 -16.16 -4.26
N TYR A 185 19.24 -14.95 -4.82
CA TYR A 185 18.27 -14.49 -5.80
C TYR A 185 18.36 -15.26 -7.11
N ARG A 186 19.54 -15.70 -7.58
CA ARG A 186 19.66 -16.62 -8.73
C ARG A 186 18.92 -17.95 -8.50
N CYS A 187 18.84 -18.39 -7.24
CA CYS A 187 18.03 -19.53 -6.81
C CYS A 187 16.59 -19.12 -6.44
N ALA A 188 16.21 -17.84 -6.54
CA ALA A 188 14.86 -17.31 -6.38
C ALA A 188 14.20 -17.05 -7.76
N THR A 189 12.89 -16.84 -7.77
CA THR A 189 12.11 -16.71 -9.01
C THR A 189 12.35 -15.32 -9.54
N TRP A 190 13.31 -15.20 -10.43
CA TRP A 190 13.36 -14.05 -11.32
C TRP A 190 12.26 -14.19 -12.35
N SER A 191 11.26 -13.34 -12.22
CA SER A 191 10.23 -13.21 -13.26
C SER A 191 10.70 -12.14 -14.24
N LYS A 192 10.48 -12.36 -15.53
CA LYS A 192 10.67 -11.29 -16.52
C LYS A 192 9.66 -10.20 -16.21
N LEU A 193 10.09 -8.94 -16.22
CA LEU A 193 9.21 -7.82 -15.93
C LEU A 193 8.03 -7.76 -16.92
N SER A 194 8.29 -8.05 -18.21
CA SER A 194 7.26 -8.23 -19.26
C SER A 194 7.81 -8.95 -20.50
N LEU A 195 6.94 -9.25 -21.48
CA LEU A 195 7.29 -9.84 -22.78
C LEU A 195 8.23 -8.95 -23.62
N ASP A 196 8.13 -7.62 -23.45
CA ASP A 196 8.89 -6.61 -24.19
C ASP A 196 10.18 -6.18 -23.45
N LEU A 197 10.24 -6.36 -22.12
CA LEU A 197 11.38 -6.03 -21.27
C LEU A 197 12.06 -7.30 -20.72
N ARG A 198 12.37 -8.26 -21.59
CA ARG A 198 12.98 -9.55 -21.22
C ARG A 198 14.34 -9.42 -20.53
N TYR A 199 14.97 -8.25 -20.64
CA TYR A 199 16.22 -7.92 -20.00
C TYR A 199 16.06 -7.38 -18.58
N TRP A 200 14.86 -7.06 -18.11
CA TRP A 200 14.61 -6.73 -16.70
C TRP A 200 14.03 -7.96 -15.98
N LEU A 201 14.72 -8.37 -14.92
CA LEU A 201 14.29 -9.41 -13.99
C LEU A 201 13.80 -8.75 -12.71
N TYR A 202 12.80 -9.31 -12.05
CA TYR A 202 12.41 -8.88 -10.71
C TYR A 202 12.14 -10.08 -9.77
N SER A 203 12.32 -9.87 -8.46
CA SER A 203 12.07 -10.83 -7.38
C SER A 203 11.47 -10.13 -6.15
N VAL A 204 10.61 -10.80 -5.39
CA VAL A 204 9.85 -10.22 -4.26
C VAL A 204 10.13 -11.00 -2.97
N HIS A 205 10.42 -10.31 -1.86
CA HIS A 205 10.87 -10.94 -0.60
C HIS A 205 10.32 -10.30 0.67
N SER A 206 9.73 -11.06 1.59
CA SER A 206 9.38 -10.55 2.92
C SER A 206 10.59 -10.57 3.87
N LEU A 207 10.89 -9.44 4.51
CA LEU A 207 12.04 -9.25 5.42
C LEU A 207 11.79 -9.75 6.85
N SER A 208 10.55 -10.13 7.24
CA SER A 208 10.28 -10.72 8.56
C SER A 208 8.99 -11.54 8.62
N SER A 209 8.87 -12.44 9.60
CA SER A 209 7.65 -13.22 9.88
C SER A 209 6.60 -12.50 10.74
N GLN A 210 6.90 -11.29 11.23
CA GLN A 210 6.02 -10.52 12.13
C GLN A 210 5.64 -9.13 11.61
N ALA A 211 6.27 -8.64 10.54
CA ALA A 211 5.88 -7.45 9.81
C ALA A 211 5.82 -7.76 8.31
N ASP A 212 4.73 -7.37 7.68
CA ASP A 212 4.37 -7.57 6.26
C ASP A 212 5.22 -6.71 5.29
N ILE A 213 6.52 -6.60 5.55
CA ILE A 213 7.43 -5.75 4.76
C ILE A 213 8.03 -6.60 3.64
N GLN A 214 7.45 -6.48 2.45
CA GLN A 214 7.96 -7.08 1.21
C GLN A 214 8.93 -6.12 0.50
N MET A 215 10.00 -6.69 -0.06
CA MET A 215 11.13 -6.04 -0.70
C MET A 215 11.23 -6.53 -2.16
N TYR A 216 11.12 -5.63 -3.13
CA TYR A 216 11.13 -5.91 -4.57
C TYR A 216 12.49 -5.60 -5.18
N VAL A 217 13.26 -6.60 -5.57
CA VAL A 217 14.56 -6.41 -6.19
C VAL A 217 14.44 -6.55 -7.71
N HIS A 218 14.83 -5.53 -8.47
CA HIS A 218 14.85 -5.54 -9.93
C HIS A 218 16.29 -5.52 -10.46
N TYR A 219 16.57 -6.29 -11.51
CA TYR A 219 17.91 -6.43 -12.09
C TYR A 219 17.88 -6.40 -13.62
N ASN A 220 18.67 -5.52 -14.23
CA ASN A 220 18.79 -5.41 -15.68
C ASN A 220 19.95 -6.25 -16.21
N LEU A 221 19.64 -7.25 -17.04
CA LEU A 221 20.57 -8.19 -17.66
C LEU A 221 21.49 -7.57 -18.72
N LEU A 222 21.11 -6.43 -19.30
CA LEU A 222 21.90 -5.75 -20.33
C LEU A 222 22.84 -4.69 -19.73
N THR A 223 22.38 -3.98 -18.70
CA THR A 223 23.12 -2.85 -18.10
C THR A 223 23.77 -3.18 -16.76
N GLY A 224 23.28 -4.22 -16.07
CA GLY A 224 23.71 -4.57 -14.71
C GLY A 224 23.08 -3.72 -13.60
N GLU A 225 22.10 -2.85 -13.91
CA GLU A 225 21.42 -1.99 -12.94
C GLU A 225 20.58 -2.79 -11.92
N LEU A 226 20.62 -2.38 -10.65
CA LEU A 226 19.94 -3.03 -9.53
C LEU A 226 19.05 -2.03 -8.78
N LEU A 227 17.75 -2.34 -8.65
CA LEU A 227 16.78 -1.53 -7.92
C LEU A 227 16.23 -2.33 -6.73
N VAL A 228 15.89 -1.65 -5.65
CA VAL A 228 15.30 -2.22 -4.43
C VAL A 228 14.03 -1.46 -4.10
N ASP A 229 12.91 -2.18 -3.97
CA ASP A 229 11.55 -1.63 -3.89
C ASP A 229 11.19 -0.68 -5.03
N GLY A 230 11.72 -0.98 -6.22
CA GLY A 230 11.57 -0.13 -7.40
C GLY A 230 12.40 1.15 -7.34
N LEU A 231 13.20 1.34 -6.28
CA LEU A 231 14.02 2.51 -6.09
C LEU A 231 15.48 2.24 -6.47
N PRO A 232 16.14 3.21 -7.12
CA PRO A 232 17.57 3.14 -7.35
C PRO A 232 18.28 3.13 -6.00
N LEU A 233 19.15 2.14 -5.77
CA LEU A 233 20.17 2.31 -4.74
C LEU A 233 20.97 3.57 -5.14
N ALA A 234 20.84 4.64 -4.33
CA ALA A 234 21.37 6.01 -4.49
C ALA A 234 20.37 7.15 -4.82
N ARG A 235 19.03 6.94 -4.86
CA ARG A 235 18.03 8.03 -5.09
C ARG A 235 16.80 7.91 -4.16
N LEU A 236 16.22 9.04 -3.72
CA LEU A 236 15.00 9.08 -2.87
C LEU A 236 13.78 8.52 -3.63
N SER A 237 12.86 7.91 -2.88
CA SER A 237 11.58 7.43 -3.41
C SER A 237 10.65 8.58 -3.79
N ALA A 238 9.74 8.33 -4.74
CA ALA A 238 8.74 9.31 -5.11
C ALA A 238 7.83 9.69 -3.93
N GLU A 239 7.50 8.75 -3.04
CA GLU A 239 6.69 9.01 -1.83
C GLU A 239 7.32 10.06 -0.93
N TYR A 240 8.65 10.06 -0.82
CA TYR A 240 9.39 11.08 -0.09
C TYR A 240 9.58 12.36 -0.89
N GLU A 241 9.71 12.27 -2.21
CA GLU A 241 9.61 13.46 -3.05
C GLU A 241 8.25 14.14 -2.84
N TYR A 242 7.17 13.40 -2.57
CA TYR A 242 5.81 13.90 -2.32
C TYR A 242 5.49 14.28 -0.87
N ASP A 243 6.38 14.01 0.10
CA ASP A 243 6.18 14.42 1.49
C ASP A 243 6.10 15.95 1.60
N ASP A 244 5.17 16.46 2.41
CA ASP A 244 4.92 17.90 2.51
C ASP A 244 6.17 18.67 2.97
N ALA A 245 6.96 18.12 3.88
CA ALA A 245 8.20 18.76 4.33
C ALA A 245 9.27 18.73 3.21
N TYR A 246 9.33 17.65 2.43
CA TYR A 246 10.27 17.55 1.31
C TYR A 246 9.90 18.49 0.15
N GLN A 247 8.63 18.50 -0.27
CA GLN A 247 8.10 19.42 -1.29
C GLN A 247 8.32 20.87 -0.88
N THR A 248 8.10 21.17 0.40
CA THR A 248 8.31 22.51 0.96
C THR A 248 9.76 22.97 0.88
N LEU A 249 10.72 22.07 1.12
CA LEU A 249 12.15 22.41 1.20
C LEU A 249 12.87 22.33 -0.16
N PHE A 250 12.66 21.25 -0.90
CA PHE A 250 13.46 20.89 -2.07
C PHE A 250 12.65 20.97 -3.38
N GLY A 251 11.33 21.14 -3.30
CA GLY A 251 10.42 21.14 -4.44
C GLY A 251 10.55 19.85 -5.24
N ARG A 252 11.02 19.96 -6.49
CA ARG A 252 11.24 18.83 -7.41
C ARG A 252 12.71 18.42 -7.57
N SER A 253 13.59 18.89 -6.69
CA SER A 253 15.04 18.64 -6.79
C SER A 253 15.40 17.25 -6.27
N GLN A 254 16.31 16.53 -6.94
CA GLN A 254 16.71 15.16 -6.58
C GLN A 254 18.00 15.15 -5.75
N LEU A 255 18.05 14.33 -4.69
CA LEU A 255 19.18 14.17 -3.78
C LEU A 255 19.70 12.72 -3.76
N GLU A 256 21.00 12.54 -3.45
CA GLU A 256 21.66 11.24 -3.23
C GLU A 256 21.43 10.76 -1.79
N VAL A 257 21.14 9.46 -1.60
CA VAL A 257 20.51 8.96 -0.36
C VAL A 257 21.12 7.65 0.10
N MET A 258 21.33 7.55 1.41
CA MET A 258 21.66 6.31 2.12
C MET A 258 20.56 5.98 3.14
N LEU A 259 20.24 4.70 3.30
CA LEU A 259 19.24 4.23 4.27
C LEU A 259 19.77 4.36 5.70
N SER A 260 18.97 4.95 6.60
CA SER A 260 19.24 4.98 8.05
C SER A 260 18.70 3.72 8.72
N TYR A 261 19.42 3.23 9.73
CA TYR A 261 19.10 1.99 10.46
C TYR A 261 18.61 2.23 11.90
N GLN A 262 18.29 3.46 12.30
CA GLN A 262 17.80 3.73 13.65
C GLN A 262 16.33 3.25 13.80
N PRO A 263 16.04 2.29 14.70
CA PRO A 263 14.69 1.77 14.87
C PRO A 263 13.72 2.86 15.33
N GLY A 264 12.61 3.03 14.60
CA GLY A 264 11.62 4.07 14.87
C GLY A 264 12.01 5.46 14.35
N MET A 265 13.20 5.62 13.74
CA MET A 265 13.53 6.84 13.03
C MET A 265 13.04 6.74 11.60
N GLN A 266 12.21 7.71 11.23
CA GLN A 266 11.77 7.87 9.86
C GLN A 266 12.56 9.01 9.19
N PHE A 267 12.64 10.24 9.74
CA PHE A 267 13.38 11.38 9.11
C PHE A 267 13.89 12.49 10.07
N LEU A 268 14.99 13.19 9.71
CA LEU A 268 15.45 14.49 10.24
C LEU A 268 16.10 15.31 9.11
N PHE A 269 15.67 16.55 8.86
CA PHE A 269 16.34 17.46 7.92
C PHE A 269 17.30 18.41 8.67
N GLN A 270 18.59 18.34 8.33
CA GLN A 270 19.63 19.18 8.90
C GLN A 270 20.36 19.93 7.78
N ALA A 271 20.47 21.25 7.93
CA ALA A 271 21.21 22.10 7.02
C ALA A 271 22.46 22.63 7.72
N VAL A 272 23.62 22.46 7.10
CA VAL A 272 24.91 22.93 7.63
C VAL A 272 25.48 23.98 6.68
N ARG A 273 25.76 25.18 7.20
CA ARG A 273 26.38 26.27 6.43
C ARG A 273 27.33 27.06 7.32
N ASP A 274 28.57 27.21 6.89
CA ASP A 274 29.60 28.00 7.59
C ASP A 274 29.73 27.59 9.08
N ASP A 275 29.86 26.28 9.32
CA ASP A 275 29.86 25.59 10.64
C ASP A 275 28.57 25.74 11.48
N GLN A 276 27.58 26.52 11.03
CA GLN A 276 26.29 26.62 11.72
C GLN A 276 25.34 25.51 11.28
N VAL A 277 24.84 24.80 12.28
CA VAL A 277 23.86 23.73 12.12
C VAL A 277 22.44 24.26 12.35
N TRP A 278 21.59 24.07 11.35
CA TRP A 278 20.16 24.40 11.39
C TRP A 278 19.36 23.12 11.32
N ASN A 279 18.48 22.94 12.30
CA ASN A 279 17.58 21.80 12.32
C ASN A 279 16.21 22.24 11.83
N PHE A 280 15.63 21.49 10.90
CA PHE A 280 14.26 21.73 10.46
C PHE A 280 13.29 21.43 11.60
N VAL A 281 12.32 22.33 11.80
CA VAL A 281 11.28 22.17 12.80
C VAL A 281 9.96 21.95 12.07
N PRO A 282 9.33 20.76 12.19
CA PRO A 282 8.02 20.52 11.61
C PRO A 282 6.99 21.55 12.06
N GLN A 283 6.13 21.95 11.12
CA GLN A 283 5.04 22.90 11.37
C GLN A 283 4.11 22.43 12.50
N ASP A 284 3.96 21.11 12.65
CA ASP A 284 3.12 20.47 13.67
C ASP A 284 3.46 20.87 15.10
N ILE A 285 4.72 21.20 15.38
CA ILE A 285 5.18 21.62 16.72
C ILE A 285 4.55 22.96 17.12
N PHE A 286 4.26 23.83 16.15
CA PHE A 286 3.71 25.15 16.40
C PHE A 286 2.18 25.19 16.34
N LEU A 287 1.54 24.08 15.95
CA LEU A 287 0.07 23.98 15.92
C LEU A 287 -0.51 24.23 17.32
N GLY A 288 -1.45 25.17 17.38
CA GLY A 288 -2.10 25.58 18.63
C GLY A 288 -1.28 26.51 19.53
N HIS A 289 0.00 26.73 19.24
CA HIS A 289 0.86 27.64 20.00
C HIS A 289 1.07 29.00 19.31
N LEU A 290 1.14 29.01 17.97
CA LEU A 290 1.26 30.21 17.16
C LEU A 290 0.01 30.44 16.31
N LEU A 291 -0.14 31.66 15.77
CA LEU A 291 -1.21 31.97 14.81
C LEU A 291 -0.97 31.18 13.51
N ASP A 292 -2.04 30.66 12.92
CA ASP A 292 -1.96 29.69 11.82
C ASP A 292 -1.08 30.14 10.65
N ALA A 293 -1.07 31.43 10.29
CA ALA A 293 -0.22 31.93 9.18
C ALA A 293 1.28 31.78 9.46
N PHE A 294 1.72 31.91 10.71
CA PHE A 294 3.12 31.68 11.06
C PHE A 294 3.50 30.20 11.02
N VAL A 295 2.51 29.31 10.99
CA VAL A 295 2.70 27.87 10.83
C VAL A 295 2.66 27.50 9.35
N THR A 296 1.66 27.98 8.59
CA THR A 296 1.44 27.58 7.20
C THR A 296 2.30 28.32 6.19
N ASP A 297 2.60 29.60 6.40
CA ASP A 297 3.19 30.46 5.35
C ASP A 297 4.74 30.54 5.45
N TYR A 298 5.30 29.85 6.45
CA TYR A 298 6.72 29.89 6.80
C TYR A 298 7.32 28.50 6.98
N VAL A 299 8.62 28.41 6.74
CA VAL A 299 9.49 27.28 7.06
C VAL A 299 10.31 27.62 8.29
N HIS A 300 10.33 26.70 9.24
CA HIS A 300 10.92 26.91 10.56
C HIS A 300 12.29 26.26 10.69
N TRP A 301 13.30 27.07 10.98
CA TRP A 301 14.66 26.60 11.17
C TRP A 301 15.16 26.93 12.57
N TYR A 302 15.57 25.91 13.32
CA TYR A 302 16.14 26.07 14.64
C TYR A 302 17.67 26.19 14.58
N ALA A 303 18.20 27.33 15.03
CA ALA A 303 19.63 27.55 15.20
C ALA A 303 20.07 27.05 16.58
N ALA A 304 20.59 25.82 16.65
CA ALA A 304 20.97 25.20 17.92
C ALA A 304 22.02 26.00 18.71
N GLU A 305 22.96 26.65 18.01
CA GLU A 305 24.04 27.43 18.63
C GLU A 305 23.59 28.80 19.14
N LYS A 306 22.60 29.41 18.48
CA LYS A 306 22.13 30.77 18.79
C LYS A 306 20.84 30.80 19.60
N GLY A 307 20.17 29.65 19.76
CA GLY A 307 19.01 29.49 20.63
C GLY A 307 17.74 30.19 20.14
N TYR A 308 17.53 30.31 18.82
CA TYR A 308 16.29 30.87 18.26
C TYR A 308 15.76 30.05 17.08
N VAL A 309 14.46 30.20 16.80
CA VAL A 309 13.82 29.67 15.59
C VAL A 309 13.58 30.81 14.61
N GLU A 310 14.08 30.66 13.38
CA GLU A 310 13.84 31.61 12.29
C GLU A 310 12.66 31.15 11.43
N PHE A 311 11.73 32.07 11.15
CA PHE A 311 10.57 31.86 10.29
C PHE A 311 10.89 32.43 8.91
N ARG A 312 11.24 31.54 7.98
CA ARG A 312 11.60 31.93 6.61
C ARG A 312 10.39 31.78 5.69
N PRO A 313 10.05 32.78 4.87
CA PRO A 313 8.90 32.68 3.96
C PRO A 313 9.01 31.46 3.05
N LEU A 314 7.89 30.79 2.76
CA LEU A 314 7.85 29.63 1.85
C LEU A 314 8.51 29.88 0.48
N GLY A 315 8.42 31.11 -0.05
CA GLY A 315 9.05 31.47 -1.32
C GLY A 315 10.58 31.52 -1.30
N ALA A 316 11.20 31.53 -0.11
CA ALA A 316 12.66 31.60 0.06
C ALA A 316 13.11 30.83 1.33
N PRO A 317 12.94 29.50 1.38
CA PRO A 317 13.07 28.70 2.62
C PRO A 317 14.53 28.57 3.12
N TRP A 318 15.51 28.81 2.25
CA TRP A 318 16.94 28.68 2.54
C TRP A 318 17.64 30.01 2.85
N VAL A 319 16.98 31.14 2.61
CA VAL A 319 17.57 32.47 2.78
C VAL A 319 17.34 32.96 4.20
N SER A 320 18.41 33.26 4.92
CA SER A 320 18.30 33.92 6.23
C SER A 320 18.26 35.44 6.07
N SER A 321 17.49 36.13 6.91
CA SER A 321 17.39 37.59 6.93
C SER A 321 17.17 38.11 8.34
N GLU A 322 17.63 39.32 8.60
CA GLU A 322 17.36 40.04 9.85
C GLU A 322 15.94 40.59 9.94
N ARG A 323 15.25 40.69 8.80
CA ARG A 323 13.84 41.13 8.75
C ARG A 323 12.85 40.01 9.03
N HIS A 324 13.30 38.75 8.99
CA HIS A 324 12.45 37.61 9.28
C HIS A 324 11.99 37.60 10.73
N TRP A 325 10.83 36.97 10.95
CA TRP A 325 10.35 36.73 12.29
C TRP A 325 11.26 35.71 12.98
N ARG A 326 11.68 36.02 14.20
CA ARG A 326 12.51 35.15 15.03
C ARG A 326 11.82 34.92 16.35
N LEU A 327 11.70 33.65 16.73
CA LEU A 327 11.22 33.26 18.04
C LEU A 327 12.42 33.18 18.97
N ILE A 328 12.50 34.13 19.89
CA ILE A 328 13.64 34.35 20.78
C ILE A 328 13.12 34.28 22.23
N TRP A 329 13.91 33.70 23.12
CA TRP A 329 13.63 33.74 24.55
C TRP A 329 13.95 35.13 25.11
N SER A 330 12.97 35.78 25.75
CA SER A 330 13.17 37.06 26.43
C SER A 330 13.41 36.84 27.92
N ASP A 331 14.59 37.20 28.42
CA ASP A 331 14.93 37.10 29.84
C ASP A 331 14.14 38.08 30.71
N SER A 332 13.72 39.25 30.17
CA SER A 332 12.93 40.23 30.92
C SER A 332 11.49 39.75 31.16
N GLU A 333 10.88 39.13 30.15
CA GLU A 333 9.50 38.66 30.22
C GLU A 333 9.40 37.17 30.62
N HIS A 334 10.53 36.47 30.75
CA HIS A 334 10.61 35.02 30.99
C HIS A 334 9.72 34.23 30.03
N SER A 335 9.67 34.65 28.76
CA SER A 335 8.77 34.07 27.76
C SER A 335 9.36 34.14 26.34
N TRP A 336 8.85 33.28 25.46
CA TRP A 336 9.19 33.30 24.04
C TRP A 336 8.48 34.46 23.34
N CYS A 337 9.24 35.34 22.69
CA CYS A 337 8.71 36.44 21.91
C CYS A 337 9.03 36.26 20.42
N LEU A 338 8.02 36.51 19.57
CA LEU A 338 8.19 36.52 18.12
C LEU A 338 8.42 37.96 17.67
N LYS A 339 9.64 38.26 17.22
CA LYS A 339 10.07 39.61 16.82
C LYS A 339 10.56 39.64 15.38
N SER A 340 10.24 40.72 14.69
CA SER A 340 10.88 41.15 13.45
C SER A 340 11.65 42.45 13.72
N GLN A 341 12.43 42.95 12.77
CA GLN A 341 13.25 44.16 12.93
C GLN A 341 12.43 45.40 13.36
N GLU A 342 11.15 45.47 13.00
CA GLU A 342 10.30 46.65 13.22
C GLU A 342 9.07 46.38 14.09
N TYR A 343 8.67 45.12 14.25
CA TYR A 343 7.42 44.75 14.89
C TYR A 343 7.62 43.61 15.88
N GLN A 344 6.88 43.66 16.98
CA GLN A 344 6.71 42.56 17.92
C GLN A 344 5.29 42.00 17.79
N LEU A 345 5.15 40.67 17.69
CA LEU A 345 3.84 40.04 17.63
C LEU A 345 3.23 39.96 19.03
N VAL A 346 1.96 40.31 19.14
CA VAL A 346 1.18 40.10 20.36
C VAL A 346 0.89 38.61 20.50
N GLY A 347 1.39 37.99 21.57
CA GLY A 347 1.20 36.57 21.82
C GLY A 347 -0.28 36.19 21.93
N SER A 348 -0.68 35.08 21.29
CA SER A 348 -2.06 34.58 21.24
C SER A 348 -2.68 34.33 22.63
N THR A 349 -1.85 34.02 23.62
CA THR A 349 -2.24 33.77 25.02
C THR A 349 -2.31 35.02 25.90
N SER A 350 -1.85 36.18 25.40
CA SER A 350 -1.82 37.43 26.16
C SER A 350 -3.21 38.00 26.42
N GLU A 351 -3.36 38.79 27.49
CA GLU A 351 -4.62 39.49 27.78
C GLU A 351 -5.00 40.48 26.67
N THR A 352 -4.02 41.08 26.01
CA THR A 352 -4.25 41.95 24.84
C THR A 352 -4.86 41.16 23.68
N ALA A 353 -4.33 39.97 23.35
CA ALA A 353 -4.89 39.12 22.31
C ALA A 353 -6.31 38.64 22.68
N LYS A 354 -6.56 38.29 23.95
CA LYS A 354 -7.92 37.94 24.43
C LYS A 354 -8.89 39.12 24.32
N ALA A 355 -8.43 40.34 24.61
CA ALA A 355 -9.23 41.55 24.46
C ALA A 355 -9.57 41.82 22.99
N LEU A 356 -8.59 41.72 22.09
CA LEU A 356 -8.81 41.84 20.65
C LEU A 356 -9.77 40.75 20.13
N ALA A 357 -9.57 39.51 20.56
CA ALA A 357 -10.44 38.40 20.20
C ALA A 357 -11.90 38.67 20.60
N LYS A 358 -12.16 39.22 21.79
CA LYS A 358 -13.53 39.60 22.20
C LYS A 358 -14.14 40.70 21.33
N VAL A 359 -13.35 41.67 20.90
CA VAL A 359 -13.83 42.77 20.04
C VAL A 359 -14.20 42.27 18.64
N PHE A 360 -13.40 41.37 18.08
CA PHE A 360 -13.56 40.87 16.72
C PHE A 360 -14.22 39.49 16.61
N ASP A 361 -14.60 38.87 17.73
CA ASP A 361 -15.38 37.61 17.81
C ASP A 361 -16.58 37.58 16.86
N PRO A 362 -17.33 38.68 16.64
CA PRO A 362 -18.42 38.67 15.68
C PRO A 362 -18.01 38.45 14.23
N LEU A 363 -16.76 38.71 13.84
CA LEU A 363 -16.31 38.64 12.44
C LEU A 363 -15.25 37.56 12.20
N GLU A 364 -14.39 37.29 13.18
CA GLU A 364 -13.18 36.50 12.96
C GLU A 364 -12.80 35.66 14.17
N LYS A 365 -12.16 34.52 13.90
CA LYS A 365 -11.65 33.64 14.96
C LYS A 365 -10.41 34.26 15.61
N ALA A 366 -10.25 34.02 16.92
CA ALA A 366 -9.08 34.46 17.68
C ALA A 366 -7.73 34.08 17.03
N SER A 367 -7.64 32.90 16.40
CA SER A 367 -6.41 32.41 15.75
C SER A 367 -6.04 33.12 14.43
N LYS A 368 -6.95 33.94 13.88
CA LYS A 368 -6.79 34.63 12.59
C LYS A 368 -6.67 36.15 12.73
N ILE A 369 -6.60 36.67 13.96
CA ILE A 369 -6.42 38.10 14.26
C ILE A 369 -4.94 38.34 14.56
N TYR A 370 -4.28 39.18 13.75
CA TYR A 370 -2.86 39.50 13.94
C TYR A 370 -2.72 40.83 14.68
N GLY A 371 -2.18 40.80 15.89
CA GLY A 371 -1.74 42.00 16.60
C GLY A 371 -0.24 42.22 16.40
N ARG A 372 0.14 43.30 15.71
CA ARG A 372 1.55 43.70 15.53
C ARG A 372 1.78 45.02 16.25
N PHE A 373 2.71 45.03 17.20
CA PHE A 373 3.11 46.23 17.91
C PHE A 373 4.29 46.89 17.22
N ASP A 374 4.12 48.15 16.78
CA ASP A 374 5.19 48.99 16.24
C ASP A 374 5.87 49.73 17.39
N GLU A 375 7.10 49.32 17.72
CA GLU A 375 7.87 49.95 18.81
C GLU A 375 8.23 51.42 18.49
N LYS A 376 8.46 51.78 17.21
CA LYS A 376 8.87 53.12 16.80
C LYS A 376 7.71 54.11 16.90
N GLN A 377 6.53 53.69 16.45
CA GLN A 377 5.32 54.53 16.43
C GLN A 377 4.46 54.38 17.69
N SER A 378 4.79 53.43 18.57
CA SER A 378 3.98 53.06 19.74
C SER A 378 2.51 52.80 19.39
N THR A 379 2.26 52.20 18.22
CA THR A 379 0.92 51.92 17.70
C THR A 379 0.71 50.41 17.57
N LEU A 380 -0.48 49.95 17.94
CA LEU A 380 -0.87 48.56 17.73
C LEU A 380 -1.65 48.46 16.41
N CYS A 381 -1.10 47.72 15.46
CA CYS A 381 -1.74 47.38 14.19
C CYS A 381 -2.45 46.03 14.35
N ILE A 382 -3.72 45.96 13.93
CA ILE A 382 -4.57 44.78 14.05
C ILE A 382 -5.04 44.40 12.65
N ASP A 383 -4.58 43.26 12.15
CA ASP A 383 -4.89 42.82 10.79
C ASP A 383 -5.86 41.63 10.83
N LEU A 384 -6.88 41.66 9.96
CA LEU A 384 -7.80 40.56 9.67
C LEU A 384 -7.69 40.20 8.18
N PRO A 385 -6.66 39.44 7.77
CA PRO A 385 -6.31 39.26 6.36
C PRO A 385 -7.39 38.57 5.54
N ARG A 386 -8.13 37.62 6.12
CA ARG A 386 -9.25 36.94 5.45
C ARG A 386 -10.31 37.92 4.98
N LEU A 387 -10.61 38.93 5.79
CA LEU A 387 -11.59 39.97 5.50
C LEU A 387 -10.99 41.20 4.81
N ARG A 388 -9.66 41.22 4.63
CA ARG A 388 -8.89 42.37 4.11
C ARG A 388 -9.17 43.66 4.89
N LEU A 389 -9.32 43.53 6.21
CA LEU A 389 -9.52 44.66 7.11
C LEU A 389 -8.26 44.88 7.94
N GLU A 390 -7.90 46.15 8.10
CA GLU A 390 -6.81 46.58 8.95
C GLU A 390 -7.33 47.65 9.91
N PHE A 391 -6.93 47.53 11.17
CA PHE A 391 -7.27 48.45 12.21
C PHE A 391 -6.02 48.96 12.94
N THR A 392 -6.12 50.14 13.51
CA THR A 392 -5.02 50.74 14.28
C THR A 392 -5.53 51.26 15.62
N LEU A 393 -4.74 51.02 16.66
CA LEU A 393 -4.91 51.58 17.99
C LEU A 393 -3.68 52.44 18.32
N PRO A 394 -3.78 53.77 18.19
CA PRO A 394 -2.72 54.70 18.55
C PRO A 394 -2.41 54.73 20.05
N GLN A 395 -1.20 55.14 20.40
CA GLN A 395 -0.80 55.36 21.79
C GLN A 395 -1.76 56.34 22.48
N GLN A 396 -2.15 56.04 23.72
CA GLN A 396 -3.08 56.84 24.54
C GLN A 396 -4.52 56.98 23.98
N SER A 397 -4.87 56.28 22.91
CA SER A 397 -6.26 56.17 22.43
C SER A 397 -6.92 54.91 22.98
N SER A 398 -8.24 54.98 23.21
CA SER A 398 -9.09 53.82 23.50
C SER A 398 -9.94 53.40 22.30
N SER A 399 -9.82 54.09 21.16
CA SER A 399 -10.66 53.88 19.98
C SER A 399 -9.88 53.21 18.87
N ILE A 400 -10.37 52.05 18.43
CA ILE A 400 -9.82 51.28 17.31
C ILE A 400 -10.37 51.86 16.00
N GLN A 401 -9.47 52.34 15.14
CA GLN A 401 -9.81 52.96 13.86
C GLN A 401 -9.70 51.94 12.73
N CYS A 402 -10.66 51.96 11.79
CA CYS A 402 -10.62 51.12 10.59
C CYS A 402 -9.92 51.85 9.44
N ARG A 403 -8.94 51.22 8.81
CA ARG A 403 -8.20 51.84 7.68
C ARG A 403 -9.01 51.88 6.39
N GLN A 404 -9.83 50.86 6.12
CA GLN A 404 -10.65 50.76 4.91
C GLN A 404 -11.83 51.73 4.89
N TYR A 405 -12.27 52.20 6.07
CA TYR A 405 -13.33 53.20 6.22
C TYR A 405 -12.78 54.42 6.97
N PRO A 406 -12.11 55.36 6.28
CA PRO A 406 -11.47 56.50 6.93
C PRO A 406 -12.44 57.31 7.80
N GLY A 407 -11.99 57.66 9.01
CA GLY A 407 -12.81 58.39 9.99
C GLY A 407 -13.87 57.56 10.71
N MET A 408 -13.94 56.24 10.45
CA MET A 408 -14.82 55.32 11.19
C MET A 408 -14.04 54.57 12.28
N MET A 409 -14.65 54.46 13.46
CA MET A 409 -14.12 53.75 14.63
C MET A 409 -15.09 52.67 15.08
N ILE A 410 -14.59 51.65 15.78
CA ILE A 410 -15.45 50.61 16.35
C ILE A 410 -16.38 51.25 17.38
N ASP A 411 -17.69 51.04 17.22
CA ASP A 411 -18.71 51.56 18.10
C ASP A 411 -18.87 50.66 19.33
N ALA A 412 -18.49 51.17 20.51
CA ALA A 412 -18.65 50.46 21.77
C ALA A 412 -20.12 50.37 22.24
N ARG A 413 -21.06 51.10 21.60
CA ARG A 413 -22.49 51.10 21.95
C ARG A 413 -23.33 50.80 20.71
N PRO A 414 -23.76 49.54 20.49
CA PRO A 414 -24.51 49.16 19.29
C PRO A 414 -25.73 50.06 19.07
N ALA A 415 -25.78 50.72 17.92
CA ALA A 415 -26.74 51.77 17.65
C ALA A 415 -28.12 51.26 17.19
N CYS A 416 -28.30 49.96 16.93
CA CYS A 416 -29.49 49.37 16.32
C CYS A 416 -29.81 47.98 16.89
N ASN A 417 -31.08 47.75 17.26
CA ASN A 417 -31.60 46.48 17.78
C ASN A 417 -32.30 45.63 16.70
N SER A 418 -31.93 45.75 15.42
CA SER A 418 -32.47 44.90 14.35
C SER A 418 -31.64 43.64 14.12
N LEU A 419 -32.24 42.66 13.43
CA LEU A 419 -31.71 41.31 13.25
C LEU A 419 -31.49 40.65 14.63
N VAL A 420 -32.50 40.71 15.50
CA VAL A 420 -32.42 40.23 16.88
C VAL A 420 -32.02 38.75 16.86
N GLY A 421 -30.96 38.42 17.60
CA GLY A 421 -30.40 37.06 17.65
C GLY A 421 -29.24 36.79 16.69
N LEU A 422 -28.95 37.64 15.70
CA LEU A 422 -27.73 37.53 14.90
C LEU A 422 -26.51 38.06 15.67
N HIS A 423 -25.52 37.20 15.91
CA HIS A 423 -24.29 37.52 16.66
C HIS A 423 -23.20 38.19 15.81
N ASN A 424 -23.05 37.78 14.55
CA ASN A 424 -21.94 38.18 13.68
C ASN A 424 -22.11 39.59 13.09
N LYS A 425 -22.08 40.62 13.94
CA LYS A 425 -22.18 42.04 13.56
C LYS A 425 -21.08 42.85 14.23
N LEU A 426 -20.36 43.66 13.46
CA LEU A 426 -19.47 44.69 14.00
C LEU A 426 -19.95 46.07 13.57
N PHE A 427 -20.14 46.98 14.53
CA PHE A 427 -20.60 48.33 14.26
C PHE A 427 -19.43 49.30 14.17
N LEU A 428 -19.47 50.14 13.15
CA LEU A 428 -18.56 51.26 12.96
C LEU A 428 -19.35 52.58 13.04
N VAL A 429 -18.75 53.58 13.69
CA VAL A 429 -19.31 54.92 13.83
C VAL A 429 -18.29 55.99 13.44
N ASN A 430 -18.76 56.99 12.72
CA ASN A 430 -18.00 58.23 12.51
C ASN A 430 -18.44 59.24 13.57
N THR A 431 -17.50 59.71 14.38
CA THR A 431 -17.78 60.61 15.52
C THR A 431 -18.35 61.96 15.10
N ASP A 432 -17.98 62.45 13.92
CA ASP A 432 -18.33 63.80 13.47
C ASP A 432 -19.73 63.81 12.84
N SER A 433 -20.03 62.83 12.00
CA SER A 433 -21.29 62.74 11.25
C SER A 433 -22.38 61.90 11.95
N ARG A 434 -22.02 61.13 12.99
CA ARG A 434 -22.89 60.09 13.60
C ARG A 434 -23.45 59.09 12.59
N HIS A 435 -22.76 58.90 11.47
CA HIS A 435 -23.09 57.87 10.50
C HIS A 435 -22.65 56.50 11.03
N HIS A 436 -23.53 55.50 10.94
CA HIS A 436 -23.27 54.15 11.44
C HIS A 436 -23.26 53.16 10.27
N VAL A 437 -22.31 52.23 10.33
CA VAL A 437 -22.16 51.14 9.38
C VAL A 437 -22.11 49.84 10.16
N VAL A 438 -22.86 48.84 9.73
CA VAL A 438 -22.70 47.46 10.23
C VAL A 438 -21.96 46.63 9.22
N LEU A 439 -20.91 45.95 9.69
CA LEU A 439 -20.17 44.97 8.94
C LEU A 439 -20.70 43.57 9.28
N ILE A 440 -21.10 42.83 8.25
CA ILE A 440 -21.57 41.45 8.36
C ILE A 440 -20.82 40.60 7.34
N SER A 441 -20.22 39.50 7.79
CA SER A 441 -19.62 38.51 6.91
C SER A 441 -20.69 37.66 6.24
N GLU A 442 -20.56 37.43 4.94
CA GLU A 442 -21.39 36.47 4.21
C GLU A 442 -20.91 35.03 4.46
N GLY A 443 -21.85 34.08 4.57
CA GLY A 443 -21.55 32.66 4.76
C GLY A 443 -22.78 31.84 5.15
N ASP A 444 -22.58 30.53 5.33
CA ASP A 444 -23.63 29.62 5.81
C ASP A 444 -24.09 29.99 7.22
N LEU A 445 -25.34 29.71 7.56
CA LEU A 445 -25.91 30.08 8.85
C LEU A 445 -26.15 28.86 9.74
N SER A 446 -25.75 28.98 11.00
CA SER A 446 -26.12 28.07 12.08
C SER A 446 -27.15 28.76 12.96
N CYS A 447 -28.29 28.11 13.15
CA CYS A 447 -29.39 28.62 13.97
C CYS A 447 -29.54 27.73 15.21
N SER A 448 -29.56 28.33 16.39
CA SER A 448 -29.84 27.63 17.65
C SER A 448 -30.90 28.40 18.44
N ARG A 449 -31.67 27.69 19.26
CA ARG A 449 -32.70 28.34 20.09
C ARG A 449 -32.06 28.86 21.37
N ALA A 450 -32.20 30.16 21.65
CA ALA A 450 -31.70 30.80 22.86
C ALA A 450 -32.89 31.45 23.61
N GLY A 451 -33.49 30.71 24.54
CA GLY A 451 -34.71 31.11 25.23
C GLY A 451 -35.89 31.26 24.25
N ASP A 452 -36.46 32.46 24.21
CA ASP A 452 -37.57 32.80 23.33
C ASP A 452 -37.13 33.33 21.95
N HIS A 453 -35.83 33.49 21.69
CA HIS A 453 -35.33 33.98 20.39
C HIS A 453 -34.44 32.94 19.68
N VAL A 454 -34.25 33.12 18.36
CA VAL A 454 -33.32 32.31 17.55
C VAL A 454 -31.97 33.01 17.53
N HIS A 455 -30.93 32.32 18.00
CA HIS A 455 -29.55 32.74 17.87
C HIS A 455 -29.03 32.31 16.49
N ILE A 456 -28.54 33.26 15.70
CA ILE A 456 -28.04 33.03 14.35
C ILE A 456 -26.56 33.39 14.33
N ASN A 457 -25.75 32.43 13.90
CA ASN A 457 -24.33 32.63 13.67
C ASN A 457 -23.98 32.33 12.22
N VAL A 458 -23.24 33.24 11.59
CA VAL A 458 -22.56 32.98 10.33
C VAL A 458 -21.41 32.03 10.61
N VAL A 459 -21.47 30.84 10.02
CA VAL A 459 -20.43 29.82 10.10
C VAL A 459 -19.19 30.35 9.42
N TRP A 460 -18.05 30.25 10.12
CA TRP A 460 -16.78 30.69 9.59
C TRP A 460 -16.38 29.86 8.35
N GLN A 461 -16.02 30.55 7.26
CA GLN A 461 -15.54 29.94 6.02
C GLN A 461 -14.15 30.50 5.62
N PRO A 462 -13.29 29.71 4.94
CA PRO A 462 -11.92 30.12 4.58
C PRO A 462 -11.84 31.36 3.69
N ALA A 463 -12.81 31.52 2.79
CA ALA A 463 -13.03 32.75 2.04
C ALA A 463 -14.37 33.33 2.47
N ALA A 464 -14.41 34.63 2.74
CA ALA A 464 -15.66 35.31 2.99
C ALA A 464 -15.62 36.71 2.40
N GLN A 465 -16.77 37.12 1.88
CA GLN A 465 -17.00 38.50 1.53
C GLN A 465 -17.59 39.21 2.74
N ILE A 466 -17.17 40.46 2.95
CA ILE A 466 -17.78 41.32 3.95
C ILE A 466 -18.72 42.31 3.27
N HIS A 467 -19.88 42.51 3.86
CA HIS A 467 -20.84 43.51 3.44
C HIS A 467 -20.95 44.60 4.49
N ALA A 468 -20.79 45.83 4.04
CA ALA A 468 -21.05 47.03 4.83
C ALA A 468 -22.43 47.55 4.48
N TYR A 469 -23.30 47.65 5.49
CA TYR A 469 -24.63 48.24 5.35
C TYR A 469 -24.68 49.53 6.14
N SER A 470 -25.05 50.64 5.49
CA SER A 470 -25.32 51.89 6.20
C SER A 470 -26.63 51.76 6.96
N ILE A 471 -26.73 52.36 8.14
CA ILE A 471 -27.95 52.28 8.95
C ILE A 471 -28.69 53.61 8.85
N ASP A 472 -29.83 53.62 8.16
CA ASP A 472 -30.72 54.78 8.13
C ASP A 472 -31.83 54.64 9.18
N LYS A 473 -31.63 55.29 10.33
CA LYS A 473 -32.60 55.31 11.43
C LYS A 473 -33.87 56.11 11.10
N ARG A 474 -33.84 57.01 10.12
CA ARG A 474 -35.02 57.81 9.74
C ARG A 474 -35.95 57.01 8.83
N LEU A 475 -35.39 56.22 7.93
CA LEU A 475 -36.15 55.37 7.00
C LEU A 475 -36.46 53.97 7.57
N GLY A 476 -35.80 53.56 8.65
CA GLY A 476 -36.01 52.24 9.25
C GLY A 476 -35.49 51.10 8.37
N CYS A 477 -34.38 51.33 7.66
CA CYS A 477 -33.84 50.35 6.73
C CYS A 477 -32.31 50.30 6.74
N PHE A 478 -31.78 49.16 6.32
CA PHE A 478 -30.37 49.01 5.96
C PHE A 478 -30.15 49.56 4.55
N GLY A 479 -29.24 50.52 4.41
CA GLY A 479 -28.77 51.01 3.12
C GLY A 479 -27.85 49.98 2.46
N ASP A 480 -28.10 49.73 1.19
CA ASP A 480 -27.38 48.72 0.41
C ASP A 480 -25.99 49.22 -0.02
N ASN A 481 -25.13 48.27 -0.41
CA ASN A 481 -23.83 48.53 -1.02
C ASN A 481 -23.87 48.42 -2.56
N GLY A 482 -25.06 48.50 -3.16
CA GLY A 482 -25.31 48.33 -4.60
C GLY A 482 -25.29 46.88 -5.12
N SER A 483 -24.77 45.90 -4.37
CA SER A 483 -24.68 44.51 -4.81
C SER A 483 -26.01 43.75 -4.62
N LEU A 484 -26.43 42.99 -5.63
CA LEU A 484 -27.60 42.09 -5.54
C LEU A 484 -27.41 41.03 -4.44
N GLN A 485 -26.20 40.48 -4.31
CA GLN A 485 -25.89 39.43 -3.34
C GLN A 485 -26.09 39.93 -1.90
N SER A 486 -25.59 41.13 -1.62
CA SER A 486 -25.77 41.83 -0.34
C SER A 486 -27.26 42.03 -0.01
N LYS A 487 -28.07 42.43 -1.00
CA LYS A 487 -29.53 42.60 -0.85
C LYS A 487 -30.25 41.28 -0.53
N LEU A 488 -29.87 40.19 -1.19
CA LEU A 488 -30.47 38.88 -0.93
C LEU A 488 -30.06 38.34 0.44
N PHE A 489 -28.80 38.53 0.83
CA PHE A 489 -28.28 38.03 2.09
C PHE A 489 -28.90 38.75 3.29
N ILE A 490 -29.02 40.08 3.26
CA ILE A 490 -29.70 40.82 4.33
C ILE A 490 -31.18 40.44 4.44
N ALA A 491 -31.87 40.21 3.32
CA ALA A 491 -33.27 39.75 3.31
C ALA A 491 -33.44 38.35 3.92
N TYR A 492 -32.52 37.42 3.63
CA TYR A 492 -32.51 36.08 4.21
C TYR A 492 -32.29 36.11 5.72
N LEU A 493 -31.36 36.93 6.21
CA LEU A 493 -31.14 37.13 7.64
C LEU A 493 -32.38 37.69 8.34
N HIS A 494 -33.08 38.64 7.71
CA HIS A 494 -34.33 39.16 8.24
C HIS A 494 -35.37 38.06 8.47
N VAL A 495 -35.57 37.15 7.50
CA VAL A 495 -36.52 36.03 7.63
C VAL A 495 -36.21 35.13 8.83
N LEU A 496 -34.93 34.83 9.06
CA LEU A 496 -34.53 33.94 10.16
C LEU A 496 -34.59 34.61 11.53
N THR A 497 -34.42 35.93 11.58
CA THR A 497 -34.59 36.72 12.82
C THR A 497 -36.05 37.13 13.07
N LEU A 498 -37.00 36.66 12.25
CA LEU A 498 -38.42 36.95 12.44
C LEU A 498 -38.90 36.39 13.79
N TYR A 499 -39.68 37.20 14.49
CA TYR A 499 -40.30 36.86 15.75
C TYR A 499 -41.76 37.32 15.73
N PHE A 500 -42.57 36.88 16.70
CA PHE A 500 -43.98 37.33 16.79
C PHE A 500 -44.10 38.79 17.24
N LEU A 501 -43.02 39.41 17.72
CA LEU A 501 -42.95 40.85 17.95
C LEU A 501 -42.43 41.57 16.69
N PRO A 502 -42.94 42.77 16.39
CA PRO A 502 -42.44 43.59 15.29
C PRO A 502 -40.93 43.83 15.40
N ASP A 503 -40.14 43.56 14.35
CA ASP A 503 -38.71 43.86 14.34
C ASP A 503 -38.47 45.36 14.67
N PRO A 504 -37.56 45.71 15.61
CA PRO A 504 -37.43 47.09 16.11
C PRO A 504 -37.01 48.15 15.08
N LEU A 505 -36.54 47.75 13.90
CA LEU A 505 -36.17 48.65 12.80
C LEU A 505 -37.26 48.68 11.71
N THR A 506 -37.99 47.57 11.47
CA THR A 506 -38.90 47.39 10.33
C THR A 506 -40.39 47.17 10.66
N GLY A 507 -40.73 46.55 11.81
CA GLY A 507 -42.10 46.46 12.35
C GLY A 507 -43.07 45.34 11.87
N ARG A 508 -42.66 44.09 11.52
CA ARG A 508 -43.55 43.00 10.94
C ARG A 508 -43.36 41.54 11.55
N ILE A 509 -44.25 40.53 11.28
CA ILE A 509 -44.33 39.10 11.84
C ILE A 509 -44.43 37.96 10.74
N GLY A 510 -44.06 36.65 10.94
CA GLY A 510 -44.31 35.54 9.94
C GLY A 510 -44.26 34.01 10.28
N THR A 511 -45.39 33.30 10.48
CA THR A 511 -45.46 31.89 10.98
C THR A 511 -46.15 30.80 10.11
N ASP A 512 -46.92 31.08 9.05
CA ASP A 512 -47.90 30.10 8.50
C ASP A 512 -47.39 29.02 7.51
N ALA A 513 -46.09 28.92 7.18
CA ALA A 513 -45.59 28.10 6.05
C ALA A 513 -44.81 26.81 6.40
N ILE A 514 -44.61 26.46 7.68
CA ILE A 514 -43.55 25.52 8.12
C ILE A 514 -44.05 24.09 8.45
N PHE A 515 -45.27 23.90 8.96
CA PHE A 515 -45.70 22.63 9.57
C PHE A 515 -45.87 21.44 8.60
N THR A 516 -46.28 21.68 7.36
CA THR A 516 -46.43 20.62 6.33
C THR A 516 -45.11 19.98 5.93
N LYS A 517 -44.03 20.75 5.95
CA LYS A 517 -42.70 20.28 5.55
C LYS A 517 -42.08 19.32 6.56
N ILE A 518 -42.48 19.40 7.84
CA ILE A 518 -41.94 18.55 8.91
C ILE A 518 -42.51 17.13 8.84
N ALA A 519 -43.82 16.97 8.60
CA ALA A 519 -44.43 15.64 8.46
C ALA A 519 -43.91 14.86 7.25
N ALA A 520 -43.50 15.55 6.18
CA ALA A 520 -42.93 14.96 4.99
C ALA A 520 -41.51 14.40 5.18
N LEU A 521 -40.87 14.62 6.34
CA LEU A 521 -39.56 14.06 6.67
C LEU A 521 -39.63 12.60 7.12
N THR A 522 -40.80 12.06 7.44
CA THR A 522 -40.98 10.63 7.76
C THR A 522 -41.08 9.81 6.48
N SER A 523 -40.33 8.70 6.38
CA SER A 523 -40.38 7.80 5.23
C SER A 523 -41.76 7.18 5.02
N GLN A 524 -42.21 7.11 3.77
CA GLN A 524 -43.51 6.53 3.44
C GLN A 524 -43.40 5.01 3.42
N ARG A 525 -44.38 4.33 4.02
CA ARG A 525 -44.35 2.88 4.23
C ARG A 525 -45.70 2.27 3.86
N GLY A 526 -45.66 1.24 3.04
CA GLY A 526 -46.83 0.50 2.55
C GLY A 526 -46.53 -0.98 2.38
N PHE A 527 -47.58 -1.80 2.25
CA PHE A 527 -47.44 -3.21 1.93
C PHE A 527 -47.37 -3.41 0.42
N TYR A 528 -46.64 -4.43 -0.03
CA TYR A 528 -46.63 -4.83 -1.44
C TYR A 528 -46.96 -6.33 -1.57
N PRO A 529 -47.88 -6.70 -2.48
CA PRO A 529 -48.89 -5.84 -3.14
C PRO A 529 -49.81 -5.14 -2.13
N ASP A 530 -50.44 -4.00 -2.49
CA ASP A 530 -51.25 -3.18 -1.55
C ASP A 530 -52.38 -3.96 -0.86
N ASN A 531 -52.88 -5.02 -1.52
CA ASN A 531 -53.92 -5.91 -1.03
C ASN A 531 -53.41 -7.07 -0.14
N GLU A 532 -52.09 -7.27 0.00
CA GLU A 532 -51.48 -8.39 0.71
C GLU A 532 -50.44 -7.95 1.75
N ARG A 533 -50.41 -8.60 2.91
CA ARG A 533 -49.46 -8.28 4.00
C ARG A 533 -48.22 -9.18 3.99
N VAL A 534 -47.66 -9.41 2.81
CA VAL A 534 -46.55 -10.36 2.60
C VAL A 534 -45.18 -9.68 2.60
N MET A 535 -45.09 -8.45 2.08
CA MET A 535 -43.84 -7.70 1.95
C MET A 535 -44.04 -6.22 2.32
N GLN A 536 -42.99 -5.59 2.85
CA GLN A 536 -42.95 -4.16 3.16
C GLN A 536 -42.25 -3.40 2.03
N ASN A 537 -42.85 -2.32 1.55
CA ASN A 537 -42.24 -1.33 0.67
C ASN A 537 -41.98 -0.03 1.46
N VAL A 538 -40.84 0.62 1.22
CA VAL A 538 -40.43 1.86 1.91
C VAL A 538 -39.89 2.87 0.90
N GLU A 539 -40.50 4.04 0.83
CA GLU A 539 -40.03 5.17 0.03
C GLU A 539 -39.27 6.16 0.91
N TRP A 540 -38.00 6.36 0.56
CA TRP A 540 -37.10 7.28 1.24
C TRP A 540 -36.90 8.54 0.41
N THR A 541 -36.82 9.68 1.08
CA THR A 541 -36.44 10.94 0.42
C THR A 541 -34.93 10.92 0.14
N HIS A 542 -34.54 11.04 -1.13
CA HIS A 542 -33.14 10.92 -1.56
C HIS A 542 -32.22 12.06 -1.06
N THR A 543 -32.78 13.18 -0.60
CA THR A 543 -32.02 14.33 -0.12
C THR A 543 -31.53 14.20 1.32
N PHE A 544 -32.03 13.22 2.09
CA PHE A 544 -31.73 13.08 3.51
C PHE A 544 -31.25 11.68 3.86
N GLY A 545 -30.32 11.58 4.82
CA GLY A 545 -29.85 10.30 5.34
C GLY A 545 -30.97 9.50 6.03
N CYS A 546 -30.84 8.18 6.07
CA CYS A 546 -31.85 7.27 6.63
C CYS A 546 -32.14 7.53 8.12
N LEU A 547 -31.15 7.98 8.90
CA LEU A 547 -31.33 8.30 10.31
C LEU A 547 -32.08 9.62 10.54
N SER A 548 -31.99 10.57 9.59
CA SER A 548 -32.66 11.87 9.64
C SER A 548 -34.16 11.77 9.34
N GLN A 549 -34.62 10.69 8.70
CA GLN A 549 -36.02 10.47 8.33
C GLN A 549 -36.73 9.65 9.43
N HIS A 550 -36.93 10.29 10.58
CA HIS A 550 -37.44 9.65 11.80
C HIS A 550 -38.96 9.39 11.74
N SER A 551 -39.40 8.26 12.32
CA SER A 551 -40.81 7.86 12.37
C SER A 551 -41.67 8.75 13.28
N ALA A 552 -41.09 9.25 14.38
CA ALA A 552 -41.79 10.11 15.34
C ALA A 552 -42.23 11.49 14.81
N PHE A 553 -41.62 12.04 13.75
CA PHE A 553 -42.03 13.35 13.21
C PHE A 553 -43.49 13.34 12.75
N TYR A 554 -43.93 12.23 12.16
CA TYR A 554 -45.32 12.05 11.78
C TYR A 554 -46.25 12.06 13.00
N ASP A 555 -45.92 11.30 14.05
CA ASP A 555 -46.73 11.21 15.27
C ASP A 555 -46.82 12.57 16.00
N GLU A 556 -45.72 13.33 16.07
CA GLU A 556 -45.69 14.66 16.69
C GLU A 556 -46.54 15.68 15.91
N VAL A 557 -46.46 15.68 14.58
CA VAL A 557 -47.30 16.59 13.77
C VAL A 557 -48.78 16.22 13.89
N VAL A 558 -49.11 14.93 13.98
CA VAL A 558 -50.47 14.47 14.28
C VAL A 558 -50.92 14.95 15.67
N ALA A 559 -50.08 14.84 16.70
CA ALA A 559 -50.41 15.29 18.05
C ALA A 559 -50.64 16.82 18.12
N ILE A 560 -49.80 17.61 17.43
CA ILE A 560 -49.98 19.07 17.33
C ILE A 560 -51.29 19.41 16.61
N ARG A 561 -51.59 18.70 15.51
CA ARG A 561 -52.86 18.87 14.78
C ARG A 561 -54.07 18.54 15.67
N ASP A 562 -54.01 17.45 16.42
CA ASP A 562 -55.07 17.04 17.34
C ASP A 562 -55.23 18.05 18.48
N GLN A 563 -54.13 18.61 18.98
CA GLN A 563 -54.18 19.68 19.99
C GLN A 563 -54.80 20.95 19.42
N ASN A 564 -54.44 21.36 18.21
CA ASN A 564 -55.05 22.50 17.54
C ASN A 564 -56.56 22.29 17.36
N LEU A 565 -56.97 21.07 16.97
CA LEU A 565 -58.36 20.68 16.87
C LEU A 565 -59.11 20.76 18.21
N ARG A 566 -58.45 20.44 19.32
CA ARG A 566 -59.04 20.50 20.67
C ARG A 566 -59.19 21.92 21.20
N VAL A 567 -58.44 22.89 20.70
CA VAL A 567 -58.48 24.28 21.19
C VAL A 567 -59.47 25.14 20.39
N LEU A 568 -59.94 24.64 19.23
CA LEU A 568 -60.91 25.31 18.36
C LEU A 568 -62.21 25.74 19.05
N PHE A 569 -62.65 25.06 20.11
CA PHE A 569 -63.85 25.47 20.81
C PHE A 569 -63.73 26.85 21.49
N TYR A 570 -62.51 27.35 21.75
CA TYR A 570 -62.27 28.69 22.28
C TYR A 570 -62.38 29.80 21.22
N TYR A 571 -62.43 29.43 19.93
CA TYR A 571 -62.46 30.36 18.80
C TYR A 571 -63.68 30.10 17.90
N PRO A 572 -64.92 30.30 18.40
CA PRO A 572 -66.12 30.07 17.61
C PRO A 572 -66.19 31.06 16.43
N GLY A 573 -66.17 30.53 15.21
CA GLY A 573 -66.31 31.30 13.96
C GLY A 573 -65.07 31.33 13.06
N GLU A 574 -63.92 30.82 13.52
CA GLU A 574 -62.74 30.64 12.67
C GLU A 574 -62.66 29.20 12.13
N GLU A 575 -62.64 29.04 10.80
CA GLU A 575 -62.28 27.77 10.16
C GLU A 575 -60.75 27.70 10.01
N PRO A 576 -60.05 26.84 10.75
CA PRO A 576 -58.60 26.70 10.58
C PRO A 576 -58.31 26.00 9.26
N SER A 577 -57.42 26.55 8.45
CA SER A 577 -56.87 25.88 7.27
C SER A 577 -55.92 24.76 7.72
N ILE A 578 -56.44 23.55 7.94
CA ILE A 578 -55.64 22.41 8.39
C ILE A 578 -55.03 21.71 7.17
N PRO A 579 -53.70 21.68 7.03
CA PRO A 579 -53.07 21.06 5.88
C PRO A 579 -53.15 19.52 5.91
N SER A 580 -53.16 18.90 4.72
CA SER A 580 -53.18 17.44 4.56
C SER A 580 -51.82 16.81 4.88
N LEU A 581 -51.82 15.69 5.62
CA LEU A 581 -50.62 14.92 5.96
C LEU A 581 -50.31 13.82 4.92
N PRO A 582 -49.03 13.39 4.79
CA PRO A 582 -48.64 12.27 3.94
C PRO A 582 -49.32 10.94 4.33
N LYS A 583 -49.51 10.01 3.38
CA LYS A 583 -50.08 8.69 3.67
C LYS A 583 -49.01 7.73 4.21
N VAL A 584 -49.20 7.20 5.42
CA VAL A 584 -48.29 6.22 6.06
C VAL A 584 -49.10 5.10 6.73
N ASP A 585 -48.73 3.83 6.51
CA ASP A 585 -49.32 2.69 7.25
C ASP A 585 -48.73 2.61 8.67
N TYR A 586 -49.61 2.78 9.66
CA TYR A 586 -49.21 2.86 11.08
C TYR A 586 -48.58 1.57 11.62
N ARG A 587 -48.92 0.38 11.10
CA ARG A 587 -48.38 -0.90 11.59
C ARG A 587 -46.93 -1.09 11.16
N LEU A 588 -46.63 -0.68 9.93
CA LEU A 588 -45.26 -0.69 9.41
C LEU A 588 -44.40 0.37 10.10
N LEU A 589 -44.99 1.52 10.43
CA LEU A 589 -44.35 2.56 11.24
C LEU A 589 -43.97 2.03 12.63
N LEU A 590 -44.89 1.32 13.30
CA LEU A 590 -44.64 0.70 14.60
C LEU A 590 -43.55 -0.39 14.53
N ARG A 591 -43.54 -1.21 13.47
CA ARG A 591 -42.51 -2.24 13.26
C ARG A 591 -41.12 -1.63 13.09
N ASP A 592 -41.04 -0.50 12.39
CA ASP A 592 -39.81 0.26 12.22
C ASP A 592 -39.30 0.82 13.55
N ARG A 593 -40.18 1.37 14.39
CA ARG A 593 -39.82 1.83 15.75
C ARG A 593 -39.22 0.70 16.58
N ILE A 594 -39.89 -0.46 16.63
CA ILE A 594 -39.42 -1.61 17.41
C ILE A 594 -38.09 -2.17 16.90
N ARG A 595 -37.81 -2.10 15.59
CA ARG A 595 -36.56 -2.63 15.01
C ARG A 595 -35.41 -1.64 15.03
N SER A 596 -35.71 -0.35 14.91
CA SER A 596 -34.70 0.69 14.87
C SER A 596 -34.21 1.11 16.25
N PHE A 597 -34.88 0.68 17.33
CA PHE A 597 -34.54 1.03 18.72
C PHE A 597 -33.05 0.85 19.05
N SER A 598 -32.38 -0.19 18.51
CA SER A 598 -30.97 -0.47 18.76
C SER A 598 -30.02 0.57 18.17
N PHE A 599 -30.52 1.40 17.26
CA PHE A 599 -29.81 2.51 16.62
C PHE A 599 -30.25 3.87 17.15
N ARG A 600 -31.08 3.89 18.22
CA ARG A 600 -31.63 5.11 18.82
C ARG A 600 -31.06 5.35 20.22
N THR A 601 -31.08 6.61 20.63
CA THR A 601 -30.67 7.05 21.97
C THR A 601 -31.89 7.17 22.89
N SER A 602 -31.66 7.14 24.19
CA SER A 602 -32.73 7.38 25.16
C SER A 602 -33.35 8.77 24.98
N GLY A 603 -34.67 8.87 25.09
CA GLY A 603 -35.48 10.03 24.77
C GLY A 603 -35.77 10.21 23.28
N PHE A 604 -35.21 9.35 22.41
CA PHE A 604 -35.32 9.46 20.95
C PHE A 604 -35.61 8.09 20.28
N GLY A 605 -36.41 7.25 20.93
CA GLY A 605 -36.93 6.01 20.35
C GLY A 605 -36.21 4.72 20.79
N ALA A 606 -35.24 4.80 21.70
CA ALA A 606 -34.65 3.60 22.31
C ALA A 606 -35.66 2.86 23.22
N GLU A 607 -36.62 3.61 23.76
CA GLU A 607 -37.70 3.13 24.64
C GLU A 607 -38.72 2.25 23.90
N ASP A 608 -38.72 2.27 22.56
CA ASP A 608 -39.64 1.51 21.73
C ASP A 608 -39.29 0.00 21.64
N HIS A 609 -38.31 -0.46 22.42
CA HIS A 609 -37.91 -1.86 22.48
C HIS A 609 -39.02 -2.76 23.03
N ILE A 610 -39.38 -3.81 22.28
CA ILE A 610 -40.36 -4.82 22.70
C ILE A 610 -39.89 -6.22 22.25
N GLY A 611 -39.44 -7.05 23.19
CA GLY A 611 -39.04 -8.46 22.94
C GLY A 611 -40.19 -9.47 22.79
N LYS A 612 -41.45 -9.00 22.83
CA LYS A 612 -42.67 -9.85 22.71
C LYS A 612 -42.70 -10.68 21.42
N TYR A 613 -41.94 -10.30 20.40
CA TYR A 613 -41.97 -10.87 19.06
C TYR A 613 -40.68 -11.63 18.67
N ASP A 614 -39.75 -11.89 19.62
CA ASP A 614 -38.44 -12.52 19.37
C ASP A 614 -38.45 -14.07 19.40
N CYS A 615 -37.48 -14.73 18.74
CA CYS A 615 -37.33 -16.20 18.69
C CYS A 615 -35.86 -16.68 18.82
N HIS A 616 -35.63 -17.90 19.34
CA HIS A 616 -34.29 -18.46 19.58
C HIS A 616 -33.57 -18.98 18.31
N TYR A 617 -32.27 -18.73 18.18
CA TYR A 617 -31.43 -19.12 17.02
C TYR A 617 -30.37 -20.17 17.42
N ILE A 618 -30.36 -21.33 16.72
CA ILE A 618 -29.41 -22.43 16.96
C ILE A 618 -28.23 -22.32 15.97
N SER A 619 -26.99 -22.30 16.50
CA SER A 619 -25.76 -22.20 15.69
C SER A 619 -25.39 -23.52 14.99
N ARG A 620 -24.69 -23.43 13.86
CA ARG A 620 -24.38 -24.56 12.95
C ARG A 620 -22.98 -25.19 13.17
N ASP A 621 -22.21 -24.83 14.20
CA ASP A 621 -20.75 -25.03 14.27
C ASP A 621 -20.20 -26.01 15.35
N THR A 622 -20.94 -27.05 15.74
CA THR A 622 -20.65 -27.88 16.94
C THR A 622 -19.61 -29.02 16.79
N ASN A 623 -19.03 -29.30 15.61
CA ASN A 623 -18.27 -30.55 15.34
C ASN A 623 -16.74 -30.38 15.10
N ARG A 624 -16.02 -29.63 15.95
CA ARG A 624 -14.63 -29.18 15.70
C ARG A 624 -13.52 -30.22 15.96
N SER A 625 -13.75 -31.28 16.75
CA SER A 625 -12.71 -32.20 17.28
C SER A 625 -12.48 -33.51 16.51
N SER A 626 -13.10 -33.68 15.32
CA SER A 626 -12.98 -34.93 14.55
C SER A 626 -11.62 -35.10 13.84
N LEU A 627 -11.20 -36.35 13.57
CA LEU A 627 -10.00 -36.65 12.77
C LEU A 627 -10.08 -36.05 11.35
N SER A 628 -11.29 -36.02 10.79
CA SER A 628 -11.61 -35.35 9.52
C SER A 628 -11.35 -33.85 9.57
N SER A 629 -11.77 -33.20 10.66
CA SER A 629 -11.45 -31.79 10.93
C SER A 629 -9.93 -31.57 11.04
N ALA A 630 -9.22 -32.47 11.72
CA ALA A 630 -7.76 -32.37 11.89
C ALA A 630 -6.98 -32.52 10.57
N ARG A 631 -7.35 -33.48 9.70
CA ARG A 631 -6.70 -33.65 8.38
C ARG A 631 -6.97 -32.46 7.46
N ALA A 632 -8.23 -32.00 7.40
CA ALA A 632 -8.59 -30.81 6.65
C ALA A 632 -7.82 -29.59 7.16
N PHE A 633 -7.68 -29.44 8.48
CA PHE A 633 -6.88 -28.39 9.10
C PHE A 633 -5.40 -28.48 8.72
N ILE A 634 -4.77 -29.67 8.78
CA ILE A 634 -3.34 -29.84 8.44
C ILE A 634 -3.05 -29.44 7.00
N VAL A 635 -3.85 -29.92 6.04
CA VAL A 635 -3.65 -29.61 4.61
C VAL A 635 -3.93 -28.14 4.32
N SER A 636 -5.01 -27.59 4.91
CA SER A 636 -5.34 -26.17 4.78
C SER A 636 -4.23 -25.30 5.38
N LYS A 637 -3.70 -25.68 6.55
CA LYS A 637 -2.63 -24.95 7.23
C LYS A 637 -1.30 -25.03 6.48
N MET A 638 -0.97 -26.19 5.90
CA MET A 638 0.22 -26.34 5.06
C MET A 638 0.18 -25.41 3.84
N LEU A 639 -0.97 -25.30 3.19
CA LEU A 639 -1.17 -24.38 2.06
C LEU A 639 -1.27 -22.92 2.51
N TRP A 640 -1.89 -22.66 3.67
CA TRP A 640 -2.05 -21.32 4.22
C TRP A 640 -0.72 -20.70 4.64
N ASP A 641 0.06 -21.43 5.46
CA ASP A 641 1.36 -21.02 6.01
C ASP A 641 2.50 -21.14 4.99
N GLU A 642 2.27 -21.81 3.85
CA GLU A 642 3.25 -22.03 2.77
C GLU A 642 4.55 -22.75 3.21
N ILE A 643 4.45 -23.57 4.26
CA ILE A 643 5.57 -24.36 4.80
C ILE A 643 5.34 -25.84 4.51
N SER A 644 6.26 -26.45 3.74
CA SER A 644 6.28 -27.89 3.52
C SER A 644 6.83 -28.61 4.76
N ARG A 645 5.95 -29.06 5.67
CA ARG A 645 6.34 -29.88 6.82
C ARG A 645 6.36 -31.37 6.43
N THR A 646 7.44 -31.82 5.81
CA THR A 646 7.69 -33.26 5.65
C THR A 646 8.47 -33.77 6.86
N GLN A 647 7.82 -34.61 7.66
CA GLN A 647 8.47 -35.38 8.72
C GLN A 647 9.50 -36.35 8.14
N GLU A 648 10.48 -36.72 8.96
CA GLU A 648 11.58 -37.66 8.72
C GLU A 648 11.11 -39.03 8.22
N LEU A 649 10.90 -39.17 6.92
CA LEU A 649 10.67 -40.47 6.29
C LEU A 649 11.72 -40.65 5.20
N LEU A 650 12.28 -41.85 5.13
CA LEU A 650 13.32 -42.22 4.17
C LEU A 650 12.73 -42.23 2.74
N LEU A 651 13.50 -41.76 1.76
CA LEU A 651 13.10 -41.61 0.35
C LEU A 651 12.45 -42.88 -0.24
N VAL A 652 12.94 -44.06 0.18
CA VAL A 652 12.49 -45.37 -0.31
C VAL A 652 11.03 -45.65 0.05
N GLU A 653 10.56 -45.21 1.23
CA GLU A 653 9.19 -45.45 1.71
C GLU A 653 8.19 -44.49 1.06
N TRP A 654 8.60 -43.25 0.76
CA TRP A 654 7.75 -42.27 0.07
C TRP A 654 7.48 -42.64 -1.38
N VAL A 655 8.54 -43.01 -2.11
CA VAL A 655 8.42 -43.37 -3.53
C VAL A 655 7.63 -44.65 -3.70
N SER A 656 7.85 -45.65 -2.84
CA SER A 656 7.08 -46.91 -2.86
C SER A 656 5.60 -46.70 -2.51
N HIS A 657 5.27 -45.83 -1.55
CA HIS A 657 3.87 -45.50 -1.21
C HIS A 657 3.14 -44.76 -2.33
N LEU A 658 3.78 -43.76 -2.94
CA LEU A 658 3.22 -43.03 -4.08
C LEU A 658 3.06 -43.94 -5.30
N TRP A 659 4.04 -44.80 -5.57
CA TRP A 659 3.95 -45.78 -6.66
C TRP A 659 2.81 -46.77 -6.43
N SER A 660 2.65 -47.30 -5.21
CA SER A 660 1.53 -48.17 -4.83
C SER A 660 0.17 -47.49 -5.00
N PHE A 661 0.06 -46.21 -4.59
CA PHE A 661 -1.15 -45.42 -4.76
C PHE A 661 -1.51 -45.22 -6.24
N LEU A 662 -0.52 -44.87 -7.08
CA LEU A 662 -0.72 -44.66 -8.52
C LEU A 662 -0.97 -45.96 -9.29
N SER A 663 -0.38 -47.07 -8.84
CA SER A 663 -0.54 -48.39 -9.45
C SER A 663 -1.89 -49.04 -9.16
N THR A 664 -2.75 -48.42 -8.33
CA THR A 664 -4.07 -48.99 -7.98
C THR A 664 -5.05 -48.97 -9.17
N SER A 665 -4.85 -48.09 -10.17
CA SER A 665 -5.67 -48.05 -11.39
C SER A 665 -4.83 -48.33 -12.64
N GLY A 666 -5.41 -49.02 -13.63
CA GLY A 666 -4.70 -49.48 -14.82
C GLY A 666 -4.34 -48.41 -15.86
N GLU A 667 -4.81 -47.16 -15.70
CA GLU A 667 -4.60 -46.10 -16.69
C GLU A 667 -4.36 -44.73 -16.00
N ILE A 668 -3.19 -44.14 -16.24
CA ILE A 668 -2.84 -42.77 -15.86
C ILE A 668 -2.76 -41.94 -17.14
N ARG A 669 -3.58 -40.91 -17.27
CA ARG A 669 -3.58 -40.06 -18.47
C ARG A 669 -2.32 -39.20 -18.51
N GLY A 670 -1.73 -39.10 -19.69
CA GLY A 670 -0.54 -38.30 -19.94
C GLY A 670 -0.84 -36.81 -20.17
N LEU A 671 0.16 -36.09 -20.68
CA LEU A 671 0.17 -34.61 -20.76
C LEU A 671 -0.86 -34.00 -21.71
N GLY A 672 -1.48 -34.80 -22.58
CA GLY A 672 -2.56 -34.35 -23.48
C GLY A 672 -3.92 -34.22 -22.78
N ALA A 673 -4.07 -34.78 -21.58
CA ALA A 673 -5.31 -34.69 -20.83
C ALA A 673 -5.45 -33.33 -20.14
N GLN A 674 -6.48 -32.58 -20.50
CA GLN A 674 -6.78 -31.31 -19.85
C GLN A 674 -7.75 -31.54 -18.68
N VAL A 675 -7.32 -31.12 -17.50
CA VAL A 675 -8.23 -30.93 -16.36
C VAL A 675 -8.52 -29.45 -16.26
N GLU A 676 -9.78 -29.07 -16.41
CA GLU A 676 -10.19 -27.69 -16.19
C GLU A 676 -10.07 -27.32 -14.71
N SER A 677 -9.48 -26.15 -14.43
CA SER A 677 -9.37 -25.64 -13.06
C SER A 677 -10.74 -25.49 -12.41
N ALA A 678 -11.81 -25.21 -13.17
CA ALA A 678 -13.18 -25.12 -12.68
C ALA A 678 -13.68 -26.40 -12.00
N ASN A 679 -13.14 -27.56 -12.36
CA ASN A 679 -13.51 -28.83 -11.76
C ASN A 679 -12.93 -28.99 -10.35
N LEU A 680 -11.79 -28.36 -10.04
CA LEU A 680 -11.14 -28.42 -8.72
C LEU A 680 -11.78 -27.45 -7.72
N ARG A 681 -13.08 -27.59 -7.49
CA ARG A 681 -13.86 -26.80 -6.52
C ARG A 681 -14.51 -27.73 -5.50
N TYR A 682 -15.15 -27.14 -4.51
CA TYR A 682 -16.06 -27.91 -3.66
C TYR A 682 -17.14 -28.57 -4.53
N SER A 683 -17.22 -29.90 -4.47
CA SER A 683 -18.27 -30.70 -5.08
C SER A 683 -18.56 -31.90 -4.18
N VAL A 684 -19.83 -32.25 -4.06
CA VAL A 684 -20.28 -33.44 -3.32
C VAL A 684 -19.78 -34.73 -3.99
N GLU A 685 -19.47 -34.67 -5.29
CA GLU A 685 -18.97 -35.80 -6.07
C GLU A 685 -17.59 -36.29 -5.60
N TRP A 686 -16.78 -35.40 -5.00
CA TRP A 686 -15.47 -35.76 -4.42
C TRP A 686 -15.59 -36.78 -3.29
N MET A 687 -16.76 -36.86 -2.65
CA MET A 687 -17.02 -37.85 -1.60
C MET A 687 -17.15 -39.28 -2.13
N LYS A 688 -17.34 -39.46 -3.46
CA LYS A 688 -17.57 -40.77 -4.08
C LYS A 688 -16.39 -41.30 -4.90
N SER A 689 -15.63 -40.44 -5.61
CA SER A 689 -14.64 -40.87 -6.63
C SER A 689 -13.31 -40.10 -6.60
N SER A 690 -12.93 -39.48 -5.49
CA SER A 690 -11.71 -38.65 -5.38
C SER A 690 -10.41 -39.42 -5.67
N ARG A 691 -10.30 -40.68 -5.21
CA ARG A 691 -9.09 -41.50 -5.45
C ARG A 691 -8.87 -41.77 -6.94
N ASP A 692 -9.89 -42.29 -7.63
CA ASP A 692 -9.80 -42.63 -9.06
C ASP A 692 -9.53 -41.40 -9.92
N PHE A 693 -10.09 -40.25 -9.56
CA PHE A 693 -9.83 -39.00 -10.26
C PHE A 693 -8.37 -38.54 -10.12
N ILE A 694 -7.81 -38.57 -8.91
CA ILE A 694 -6.42 -38.16 -8.65
C ILE A 694 -5.46 -39.07 -9.40
N VAL A 695 -5.67 -40.39 -9.37
CA VAL A 695 -4.77 -41.34 -10.06
C VAL A 695 -4.87 -41.18 -11.58
N LYS A 696 -6.08 -41.17 -12.15
CA LYS A 696 -6.26 -41.04 -13.61
C LYS A 696 -5.74 -39.74 -14.19
N ASN A 697 -5.78 -38.65 -13.43
CA ASN A 697 -5.40 -37.32 -13.90
C ASN A 697 -4.15 -36.78 -13.21
N TRP A 698 -3.32 -37.63 -12.61
CA TRP A 698 -2.14 -37.21 -11.84
C TRP A 698 -1.23 -36.24 -12.61
N CYS A 699 -0.90 -36.57 -13.87
CA CYS A 699 -0.06 -35.73 -14.73
C CYS A 699 -0.74 -34.40 -15.09
N ALA A 700 -2.04 -34.40 -15.35
CA ALA A 700 -2.81 -33.20 -15.68
C ALA A 700 -2.95 -32.27 -14.46
N ILE A 701 -3.17 -32.83 -13.26
CA ILE A 701 -3.18 -32.09 -11.99
C ILE A 701 -1.79 -31.49 -11.75
N HIS A 702 -0.72 -32.28 -11.95
CA HIS A 702 0.66 -31.79 -11.84
C HIS A 702 0.91 -30.59 -12.77
N GLN A 703 0.57 -30.68 -14.07
CA GLN A 703 0.70 -29.56 -15.01
C GLN A 703 -0.11 -28.32 -14.59
N LEU A 704 -1.34 -28.51 -14.14
CA LEU A 704 -2.22 -27.42 -13.71
C LEU A 704 -1.66 -26.68 -12.49
N LEU A 705 -1.02 -27.40 -11.57
CA LEU A 705 -0.40 -26.81 -10.38
C LEU A 705 0.93 -26.09 -10.71
N LEU A 706 1.60 -26.50 -11.79
CA LEU A 706 2.84 -25.90 -12.30
C LEU A 706 2.61 -24.72 -13.26
N SER A 707 1.46 -24.66 -13.94
CA SER A 707 1.13 -23.62 -14.92
C SER A 707 1.09 -22.22 -14.27
N GLN A 708 1.77 -21.24 -14.86
CA GLN A 708 1.70 -19.84 -14.42
C GLN A 708 0.48 -19.10 -14.97
N GLU A 709 0.00 -19.46 -16.17
CA GLU A 709 -1.13 -18.79 -16.83
C GLU A 709 -2.50 -19.30 -16.37
N ARG A 710 -2.59 -20.58 -15.96
CA ARG A 710 -3.84 -21.25 -15.53
C ARG A 710 -3.72 -21.86 -14.13
N ARG A 711 -2.92 -21.24 -13.25
CA ARG A 711 -2.70 -21.74 -11.91
C ARG A 711 -4.03 -21.82 -11.16
N VAL A 712 -4.25 -22.94 -10.45
CA VAL A 712 -5.38 -23.05 -9.51
C VAL A 712 -5.19 -22.01 -8.42
N ASP A 713 -6.25 -21.24 -8.15
CA ASP A 713 -6.22 -20.28 -7.06
C ASP A 713 -5.92 -20.97 -5.71
N LYS A 714 -5.16 -20.28 -4.83
CA LYS A 714 -4.73 -20.81 -3.53
C LYS A 714 -5.95 -21.24 -2.69
N TYR A 715 -6.98 -20.40 -2.64
CA TYR A 715 -8.18 -20.68 -1.86
C TYR A 715 -9.01 -21.78 -2.50
N GLN A 716 -9.08 -21.81 -3.83
CA GLN A 716 -9.68 -22.90 -4.56
C GLN A 716 -9.01 -24.25 -4.24
N LEU A 717 -7.68 -24.30 -4.22
CA LEU A 717 -6.93 -25.50 -3.89
C LEU A 717 -7.10 -25.91 -2.43
N ILE A 718 -7.11 -24.94 -1.51
CA ILE A 718 -7.40 -25.17 -0.09
C ILE A 718 -8.79 -25.81 0.06
N VAL A 719 -9.81 -25.25 -0.59
CA VAL A 719 -11.18 -25.77 -0.53
C VAL A 719 -11.26 -27.18 -1.12
N TRP A 720 -10.62 -27.44 -2.25
CA TRP A 720 -10.63 -28.76 -2.87
C TRP A 720 -9.90 -29.82 -2.03
N LEU A 721 -8.65 -29.56 -1.63
CA LEU A 721 -7.87 -30.52 -0.85
C LEU A 721 -8.43 -30.72 0.56
N SER A 722 -8.99 -29.68 1.19
CA SER A 722 -9.67 -29.82 2.49
C SER A 722 -10.96 -30.64 2.39
N THR A 723 -11.70 -30.52 1.29
CA THR A 723 -12.89 -31.36 1.02
C THR A 723 -12.51 -32.83 0.94
N ILE A 724 -11.41 -33.16 0.24
CA ILE A 724 -10.92 -34.54 0.16
C ILE A 724 -10.35 -34.99 1.50
N ALA A 725 -9.58 -34.16 2.20
CA ALA A 725 -8.98 -34.46 3.49
C ALA A 725 -10.01 -34.73 4.61
N TYR A 726 -11.21 -34.16 4.51
CA TYR A 726 -12.31 -34.41 5.45
C TYR A 726 -12.91 -35.82 5.30
N LEU A 727 -12.68 -36.51 4.18
CA LEU A 727 -13.15 -37.89 3.98
C LEU A 727 -12.41 -38.88 4.86
N ALA A 728 -13.13 -39.87 5.39
CA ALA A 728 -12.56 -40.90 6.26
C ALA A 728 -11.36 -41.64 5.63
N GLN A 729 -11.44 -41.92 4.33
CA GLN A 729 -10.49 -42.73 3.55
C GLN A 729 -9.38 -41.92 2.84
N ALA A 730 -9.23 -40.63 3.15
CA ALA A 730 -8.27 -39.78 2.47
C ALA A 730 -6.81 -40.14 2.80
N ASP A 731 -5.98 -40.28 1.76
CA ASP A 731 -4.53 -40.49 1.89
C ASP A 731 -3.82 -39.14 2.09
N ILE A 732 -3.35 -38.92 3.33
CA ILE A 732 -2.71 -37.66 3.71
C ILE A 732 -1.34 -37.46 3.05
N ILE A 733 -0.64 -38.54 2.68
CA ILE A 733 0.69 -38.46 2.05
C ILE A 733 0.53 -37.92 0.64
N VAL A 734 -0.44 -38.46 -0.11
CA VAL A 734 -0.76 -38.00 -1.47
C VAL A 734 -1.20 -36.52 -1.47
N LEU A 735 -2.08 -36.13 -0.54
CA LEU A 735 -2.53 -34.74 -0.44
C LEU A 735 -1.39 -33.78 -0.05
N LYS A 736 -0.48 -34.21 0.83
CA LYS A 736 0.74 -33.45 1.15
C LYS A 736 1.66 -33.34 -0.06
N THR A 737 1.81 -34.39 -0.87
CA THR A 737 2.60 -34.34 -2.10
C THR A 737 2.03 -33.34 -3.09
N ILE A 738 0.71 -33.37 -3.32
CA ILE A 738 0.02 -32.39 -4.18
C ILE A 738 0.20 -30.96 -3.64
N ALA A 739 0.05 -30.76 -2.32
CA ALA A 739 0.29 -29.47 -1.69
C ALA A 739 1.76 -29.01 -1.83
N SER A 740 2.73 -29.91 -1.65
CA SER A 740 4.16 -29.63 -1.82
C SER A 740 4.52 -29.26 -3.26
N LEU A 741 3.90 -29.91 -4.26
CA LEU A 741 4.06 -29.61 -5.68
C LEU A 741 3.53 -28.21 -6.01
N TYR A 742 2.38 -27.84 -5.44
CA TYR A 742 1.83 -26.49 -5.58
C TYR A 742 2.69 -25.41 -4.90
N LEU A 743 3.27 -25.72 -3.74
CA LEU A 743 4.14 -24.80 -2.98
C LEU A 743 5.54 -24.66 -3.62
N ASN A 744 6.02 -25.70 -4.31
CA ASN A 744 7.36 -25.73 -4.90
C ASN A 744 7.29 -26.08 -6.41
N PRO A 745 6.77 -25.19 -7.27
CA PRO A 745 6.61 -25.46 -8.70
C PRO A 745 7.93 -25.64 -9.47
N ARG A 746 9.09 -25.45 -8.81
CA ARG A 746 10.41 -25.53 -9.45
C ARG A 746 11.03 -26.92 -9.46
N ILE A 747 10.46 -27.88 -8.73
CA ILE A 747 11.12 -29.18 -8.52
C ILE A 747 11.07 -30.08 -9.78
N LEU A 748 10.18 -29.85 -10.75
CA LEU A 748 9.93 -30.81 -11.85
C LEU A 748 9.60 -30.17 -13.22
N CYS A 749 9.99 -28.92 -13.46
CA CYS A 749 9.53 -28.19 -14.66
C CYS A 749 10.11 -28.69 -16.01
N GLU A 750 11.11 -29.56 -16.03
CA GLU A 750 11.83 -29.89 -17.29
C GLU A 750 11.60 -31.27 -17.89
N TYR A 751 10.94 -32.23 -17.23
CA TYR A 751 10.84 -33.59 -17.79
C TYR A 751 9.48 -34.23 -17.54
N THR A 752 8.58 -34.08 -18.50
CA THR A 752 7.51 -35.07 -18.70
C THR A 752 7.39 -35.33 -20.20
N THR A 753 7.52 -36.59 -20.59
CA THR A 753 7.52 -37.04 -21.99
C THR A 753 6.12 -37.01 -22.58
N ILE A 754 6.04 -36.71 -23.88
CA ILE A 754 4.83 -36.54 -24.71
C ILE A 754 4.18 -37.90 -25.02
N ARG A 755 3.89 -38.73 -24.00
CA ARG A 755 3.02 -39.90 -24.19
C ARG A 755 1.59 -39.58 -23.76
N GLY A 756 0.63 -40.08 -24.54
CA GLY A 756 -0.80 -39.81 -24.37
C GLY A 756 -1.37 -40.42 -23.10
N ASN A 757 -1.04 -41.69 -22.79
CA ASN A 757 -1.47 -42.42 -21.60
C ASN A 757 -0.34 -43.34 -21.10
N PHE A 758 -0.29 -43.58 -19.79
CA PHE A 758 0.62 -44.51 -19.13
C PHE A 758 -0.18 -45.67 -18.53
N GLN A 759 0.21 -46.91 -18.84
CA GLN A 759 -0.32 -48.09 -18.16
C GLN A 759 0.69 -48.55 -17.10
N SER A 760 0.26 -48.60 -15.84
CA SER A 760 1.10 -49.02 -14.71
C SER A 760 1.54 -50.49 -14.80
N ALA A 761 0.83 -51.30 -15.59
CA ALA A 761 1.13 -52.72 -15.84
C ALA A 761 2.35 -52.95 -16.76
N ASP A 762 2.80 -51.94 -17.52
CA ASP A 762 3.88 -52.09 -18.51
C ASP A 762 5.29 -52.08 -17.88
N GLY A 763 5.39 -51.78 -16.58
CA GLY A 763 6.67 -51.71 -15.87
C GLY A 763 7.57 -50.53 -16.29
N PHE A 764 8.83 -50.55 -15.85
CA PHE A 764 9.85 -49.52 -16.16
C PHE A 764 11.06 -50.08 -16.93
N GLU A 765 11.01 -51.36 -17.31
CA GLU A 765 12.10 -52.05 -17.99
C GLU A 765 12.01 -51.92 -19.52
N TRP A 766 13.17 -51.91 -20.18
CA TRP A 766 13.29 -51.66 -21.61
C TRP A 766 12.88 -52.89 -22.43
N VAL A 767 11.91 -52.75 -23.35
CA VAL A 767 11.50 -53.81 -24.29
C VAL A 767 11.94 -53.44 -25.71
N GLY A 768 12.95 -54.13 -26.22
CA GLY A 768 13.62 -53.79 -27.48
C GLY A 768 12.72 -53.87 -28.74
N GLU A 769 11.79 -54.83 -28.79
CA GLU A 769 10.84 -55.00 -29.89
C GLU A 769 9.90 -53.80 -30.05
N THR A 770 9.36 -53.30 -28.93
CA THR A 770 8.43 -52.16 -28.91
C THR A 770 9.09 -50.87 -29.39
N ILE A 771 10.36 -50.66 -29.05
CA ILE A 771 11.15 -49.51 -29.51
C ILE A 771 11.42 -49.62 -31.02
N GLY A 772 11.76 -50.81 -31.51
CA GLY A 772 11.93 -51.07 -32.95
C GLY A 772 10.70 -50.66 -33.76
N THR A 773 9.51 -51.08 -33.32
CA THR A 773 8.24 -50.74 -34.00
C THR A 773 7.86 -49.25 -33.93
N LEU A 774 8.22 -48.55 -32.85
CA LEU A 774 7.99 -47.10 -32.71
C LEU A 774 8.94 -46.27 -33.57
N ILE A 775 10.15 -46.78 -33.85
CA ILE A 775 11.14 -46.14 -34.70
C ILE A 775 10.85 -46.40 -36.20
N GLU A 776 10.38 -47.60 -36.57
CA GLU A 776 10.06 -47.95 -37.95
C GLU A 776 8.86 -47.18 -38.52
N PHE A 777 7.90 -46.77 -37.69
CA PHE A 777 6.70 -46.03 -38.11
C PHE A 777 6.84 -44.51 -38.08
N ALA A 778 7.92 -43.97 -37.53
CA ALA A 778 8.20 -42.53 -37.55
C ALA A 778 8.87 -42.15 -38.88
N GLN A 779 8.10 -42.07 -39.96
CA GLN A 779 8.56 -41.33 -41.15
C GLN A 779 8.81 -39.88 -40.75
N LEU A 780 10.03 -39.39 -40.98
CA LEU A 780 10.41 -37.99 -40.83
C LEU A 780 9.66 -37.16 -41.88
N ASP A 781 8.43 -36.74 -41.58
CA ASP A 781 7.60 -35.96 -42.50
C ASP A 781 8.03 -34.49 -42.64
N LEU A 782 8.99 -34.02 -41.85
CA LEU A 782 9.60 -32.70 -41.97
C LEU A 782 11.06 -32.79 -41.57
N THR A 783 11.96 -32.69 -42.54
CA THR A 783 13.37 -32.42 -42.26
C THR A 783 13.61 -30.92 -42.47
N LEU A 784 14.51 -30.31 -41.68
CA LEU A 784 14.82 -28.86 -41.70
C LEU A 784 15.21 -28.34 -43.10
N GLU A 785 15.56 -29.25 -44.01
CA GLU A 785 15.91 -28.96 -45.40
C GLU A 785 14.71 -28.59 -46.29
N ASP A 786 13.47 -28.87 -45.86
CA ASP A 786 12.25 -28.55 -46.63
C ASP A 786 11.80 -27.07 -46.51
N GLU A 787 12.33 -26.33 -45.53
CA GLU A 787 12.04 -24.90 -45.30
C GLU A 787 13.18 -23.97 -45.78
N LEU A 788 14.13 -24.48 -46.58
CA LEU A 788 15.26 -23.67 -47.06
C LEU A 788 14.82 -22.64 -48.10
N GLU A 789 15.08 -21.36 -47.85
CA GLU A 789 14.93 -20.30 -48.84
C GLU A 789 16.22 -20.07 -49.67
N PRO A 790 16.11 -19.54 -50.91
CA PRO A 790 17.25 -19.10 -51.69
C PRO A 790 17.93 -17.92 -51.01
N THR A 791 19.26 -17.96 -50.90
CA THR A 791 19.99 -16.79 -50.38
C THR A 791 19.99 -15.65 -51.42
N ALA A 792 20.14 -14.40 -50.98
CA ALA A 792 19.89 -13.18 -51.76
C ALA A 792 20.61 -13.07 -53.14
N TYR A 793 21.64 -13.89 -53.40
CA TYR A 793 22.39 -13.92 -54.66
C TYR A 793 22.57 -15.34 -55.23
N GLU A 794 21.76 -16.30 -54.79
CA GLU A 794 21.84 -17.69 -55.24
C GLU A 794 20.94 -17.93 -56.45
N THR A 795 21.54 -18.47 -57.51
CA THR A 795 20.78 -18.88 -58.69
C THR A 795 19.96 -20.13 -58.39
N TYR A 796 18.77 -20.25 -59.00
CA TYR A 796 17.83 -21.34 -58.76
C TYR A 796 18.45 -22.74 -58.95
N SER A 797 19.38 -22.88 -59.90
CA SER A 797 20.14 -24.13 -60.13
C SER A 797 21.08 -24.49 -58.97
N ARG A 798 21.71 -23.49 -58.32
CA ARG A 798 22.55 -23.69 -57.13
C ARG A 798 21.71 -24.03 -55.90
N PHE A 799 20.56 -23.37 -55.73
CA PHE A 799 19.60 -23.68 -54.68
C PHE A 799 19.13 -25.13 -54.76
N GLN A 800 18.70 -25.57 -55.95
CA GLN A 800 18.30 -26.97 -56.19
C GLN A 800 19.42 -27.97 -55.93
N SER A 801 20.66 -27.65 -56.31
CA SER A 801 21.82 -28.52 -56.01
C SER A 801 22.14 -28.59 -54.52
N ARG A 802 21.97 -27.48 -53.78
CA ARG A 802 22.16 -27.42 -52.32
C ARG A 802 21.12 -28.27 -51.58
N VAL A 803 19.85 -28.13 -51.93
CA VAL A 803 18.76 -28.97 -51.39
C VAL A 803 19.00 -30.45 -51.69
N LYS A 804 19.43 -30.77 -52.92
CA LYS A 804 19.68 -32.16 -53.33
C LYS A 804 20.90 -32.80 -52.65
N LYS A 805 21.90 -32.00 -52.28
CA LYS A 805 23.12 -32.44 -51.58
C LYS A 805 22.92 -32.64 -50.08
N LEU A 806 21.88 -32.03 -49.50
CA LEU A 806 21.50 -32.20 -48.10
C LEU A 806 20.49 -33.35 -47.89
N ARG A 807 19.79 -33.78 -48.96
CA ARG A 807 18.89 -34.94 -48.96
C ARG A 807 19.59 -36.29 -49.26
N GLN A 808 20.89 -36.29 -49.57
CA GLN A 808 21.73 -37.49 -49.72
C GLN A 808 22.60 -37.63 -48.49
#